data_AF-A0A4Q3SST8-F1
#
_entry.id   AF-A0A4Q3SST8-F1
#
_cell.length_a   1.000
_cell.length_b   1.000
_cell.length_c   1.000
_cell.angle_alpha   90.00
_cell.angle_beta   90.00
_cell.angle_gamma   90.00
#
_symmetry.space_group_name_H-M   'P 1'
#
loop_
_entity.id
_entity.type
_entity.pdbx_description
1 polymer ?
#
loop_
_entity_poly.entity_id
_entity_poly.type
_entity_poly.pdbx_seq_one_letter_code
_entity_poly.pdbx_strand_id
1 'polypeptide(L)'
;MYKLLIILFLPFTLTAQNIRINNNAEKKVVVFGNGKMLLTVHYGSVAGVSNLQLNGEEVLDTSGIFSLISSPTKTYSSKQLLSNPVYSSSANGVTISNIVYGDSKITFNETWNFLITQKDIQFKLTRTTSAPISGTVVSSPVIIFKDINTWEGSYQDYGGFAWFYLFNKPLDTYGVHSTASDFWNSKTNAGLTIAVKSATGATAMSYTRTKDDKLEYRIANASAELQQRNDTPTFRRRFIRNSTDVWAGSTLKAGVTSQTITFTDFDFNAKYGRGEIKGLDGKQVGDVLNTIARIGVIDKQHFGGNSWHTPYGPICLHEQYIGQMGIGINDPSYLKGYQQCLDFYRDHAIKPDGRVWSRWAYTNEDMMPGQVNKQGFYEAQWGFLIDANPDLVINVAELYDQTGNKAWLQTHKVSCEKALDWLLKRDFNNNGLVEMLNDKFLEIAGKPKESILNKWCWEPFAEVKDFYQNALKNVAETGIAYHADEVQMTLLRHGKADEIFVTFVYAPIKDSNGNISKIAVWVLENTTQVHERKKVDEANRALEKDRDRLNEFFMKAPAGICLWTGPNLVYEMINPAYQKILARRNLLGRPILEAVPELKGAPLIDSMLDTYHNGTPFEVHELYVPIADYEGGPTVDRYFTFN
;
A
#
# COMPACT_ATOMS: atom_id res chain seq x y z
N MET A 1 57.04 -1.96 -33.95
CA MET A 1 56.76 -3.22 -33.20
C MET A 1 55.34 -3.66 -33.50
N TYR A 2 55.18 -4.64 -34.40
CA TYR A 2 53.88 -5.25 -34.68
C TYR A 2 53.53 -6.23 -33.54
N LYS A 3 52.41 -6.01 -32.85
CA LYS A 3 51.89 -6.95 -31.85
C LYS A 3 51.11 -8.05 -32.57
N LEU A 4 51.71 -9.24 -32.60
CA LEU A 4 51.14 -10.48 -33.12
C LEU A 4 50.01 -10.95 -32.18
N LEU A 5 48.77 -11.02 -32.68
CA LEU A 5 47.63 -11.58 -31.97
C LEU A 5 47.59 -13.09 -32.25
N ILE A 6 48.03 -13.91 -31.30
CA ILE A 6 47.92 -15.37 -31.37
C ILE A 6 46.53 -15.76 -30.88
N ILE A 7 45.65 -16.14 -31.81
CA ILE A 7 44.36 -16.77 -31.49
C ILE A 7 44.63 -18.27 -31.29
N LEU A 8 44.64 -18.72 -30.04
CA LEU A 8 44.68 -20.14 -29.69
C LEU A 8 43.27 -20.73 -29.91
N PHE A 9 43.11 -21.53 -30.96
CA PHE A 9 41.96 -22.42 -31.10
C PHE A 9 42.08 -23.55 -30.07
N LEU A 10 41.29 -23.47 -28.99
CA LEU A 10 41.06 -24.61 -28.09
C LEU A 10 40.31 -25.70 -28.88
N PRO A 11 40.77 -26.96 -28.87
CA PRO A 11 40.04 -28.04 -29.50
C PRO A 11 38.71 -28.24 -28.77
N PHE A 12 37.61 -28.28 -29.53
CA PHE A 12 36.33 -28.79 -29.05
C PHE A 12 36.55 -30.21 -28.51
N THR A 13 36.60 -30.38 -27.20
CA THR A 13 36.37 -31.68 -26.57
C THR A 13 34.93 -32.06 -26.86
N LEU A 14 34.71 -33.02 -27.77
CA LEU A 14 33.45 -33.76 -27.83
C LEU A 14 33.19 -34.31 -26.42
N THR A 15 32.25 -33.72 -25.70
CA THR A 15 31.72 -34.34 -24.49
C THR A 15 30.97 -35.58 -24.94
N ALA A 16 31.53 -36.76 -24.66
CA ALA A 16 30.83 -38.02 -24.88
C ALA A 16 29.46 -37.95 -24.21
N GLN A 17 28.39 -38.32 -24.95
CA GLN A 17 27.07 -38.45 -24.37
C GLN A 17 27.14 -39.50 -23.25
N ASN A 18 27.03 -39.06 -21.98
CA ASN A 18 26.90 -39.95 -20.82
C ASN A 18 25.50 -40.60 -20.76
N ILE A 19 24.96 -41.01 -21.91
CA ILE A 19 23.71 -41.73 -22.01
C ILE A 19 24.00 -43.20 -21.79
N ARG A 20 23.24 -43.84 -20.91
CA ARG A 20 23.35 -45.27 -20.62
C ARG A 20 22.00 -45.90 -20.87
N ILE A 21 21.97 -47.03 -21.56
CA ILE A 21 20.80 -47.90 -21.72
C ILE A 21 21.30 -49.33 -21.59
N ASN A 22 20.80 -50.06 -20.59
CA ASN A 22 21.17 -51.44 -20.32
C ASN A 22 19.91 -52.25 -20.05
N ASN A 23 19.64 -53.24 -20.91
CA ASN A 23 18.46 -54.08 -20.81
C ASN A 23 18.80 -55.47 -20.28
N ASN A 24 18.12 -55.89 -19.22
CA ASN A 24 18.12 -57.27 -18.73
C ASN A 24 16.86 -57.98 -19.22
N ALA A 25 16.98 -58.72 -20.32
CA ALA A 25 15.85 -59.41 -20.96
C ALA A 25 15.27 -60.55 -20.13
N GLU A 26 16.07 -61.21 -19.30
CA GLU A 26 15.64 -62.29 -18.41
C GLU A 26 14.77 -61.76 -17.29
N LYS A 27 15.20 -60.66 -16.64
CA LYS A 27 14.46 -60.00 -15.57
C LYS A 27 13.34 -59.10 -16.08
N LYS A 28 13.28 -58.84 -17.39
CA LYS A 28 12.35 -57.89 -18.03
C LYS A 28 12.45 -56.49 -17.43
N VAL A 29 13.69 -56.01 -17.29
CA VAL A 29 14.03 -54.71 -16.70
C VAL A 29 15.02 -53.98 -17.58
N VAL A 30 14.78 -52.71 -17.86
CA VAL A 30 15.75 -51.82 -18.52
C VAL A 30 16.16 -50.69 -17.59
N VAL A 31 17.46 -50.44 -17.50
CA VAL A 31 18.06 -49.34 -16.75
C VAL A 31 18.60 -48.32 -17.75
N PHE A 32 18.21 -47.06 -17.64
CA PHE A 32 18.67 -46.03 -18.55
C PHE A 32 18.74 -44.65 -17.92
N GLY A 33 19.53 -43.74 -18.49
CA GLY A 33 19.64 -42.39 -17.97
C GLY A 33 20.81 -41.61 -18.54
N ASN A 34 21.12 -40.50 -17.88
CA ASN A 34 22.21 -39.60 -18.22
C ASN A 34 23.25 -39.52 -17.07
N GLY A 35 24.15 -38.54 -17.10
CA GLY A 35 25.19 -38.39 -16.08
C GLY A 35 24.68 -38.02 -14.68
N LYS A 36 23.41 -37.62 -14.54
CA LYS A 36 22.81 -37.11 -13.31
C LYS A 36 21.64 -37.95 -12.83
N MET A 37 20.92 -38.58 -13.75
CA MET A 37 19.71 -39.33 -13.47
C MET A 37 19.77 -40.74 -14.05
N LEU A 38 19.29 -41.73 -13.31
CA LEU A 38 19.18 -43.12 -13.77
C LEU A 38 17.81 -43.69 -13.39
N LEU A 39 17.06 -44.19 -14.37
CA LEU A 39 15.76 -44.83 -14.20
C LEU A 39 15.88 -46.34 -14.40
N THR A 40 15.06 -47.08 -13.67
CA THR A 40 14.86 -48.52 -13.88
C THR A 40 13.40 -48.80 -14.20
N VAL A 41 13.12 -49.43 -15.33
CA VAL A 41 11.76 -49.68 -15.83
C VAL A 41 11.53 -51.17 -15.99
N HIS A 42 10.44 -51.66 -15.39
CA HIS A 42 9.94 -53.03 -15.58
C HIS A 42 8.99 -53.09 -16.77
N TYR A 43 9.12 -54.14 -17.57
CA TYR A 43 8.27 -54.42 -18.72
C TYR A 43 7.85 -55.91 -18.78
N GLY A 44 7.73 -56.54 -17.61
CA GLY A 44 7.31 -57.94 -17.44
C GLY A 44 5.81 -58.07 -17.17
N SER A 45 5.43 -58.76 -16.10
CA SER A 45 4.03 -58.84 -15.64
C SER A 45 3.47 -57.52 -15.10
N VAL A 46 4.34 -56.51 -14.95
CA VAL A 46 4.01 -55.15 -14.52
C VAL A 46 4.73 -54.15 -15.44
N ALA A 47 4.11 -52.99 -15.64
CA ALA A 47 4.73 -51.82 -16.27
C ALA A 47 4.84 -50.69 -15.25
N GLY A 48 6.08 -50.32 -14.91
CA GLY A 48 6.36 -49.30 -13.91
C GLY A 48 7.85 -48.94 -13.85
N VAL A 49 8.16 -47.70 -13.45
CA VAL A 49 9.52 -47.28 -13.12
C VAL A 49 9.76 -47.61 -11.66
N SER A 50 10.61 -48.58 -11.34
CA SER A 50 10.86 -49.01 -9.95
C SER A 50 11.95 -48.21 -9.24
N ASN A 51 12.77 -47.46 -9.99
CA ASN A 51 13.84 -46.66 -9.43
C ASN A 51 14.07 -45.37 -10.24
N LEU A 52 14.37 -44.29 -9.53
CA LEU A 52 14.93 -43.04 -10.05
C LEU A 52 16.07 -42.66 -9.10
N GLN A 53 17.28 -42.64 -9.62
CA GLN A 53 18.46 -42.13 -8.94
C GLN A 53 18.74 -40.71 -9.40
N LEU A 54 19.05 -39.82 -8.47
CA LEU A 54 19.52 -38.45 -8.70
C LEU A 54 20.88 -38.30 -8.06
N ASN A 55 21.92 -38.03 -8.86
CA ASN A 55 23.31 -37.97 -8.40
C ASN A 55 23.75 -39.21 -7.58
N GLY A 56 23.20 -40.39 -7.90
CA GLY A 56 23.48 -41.66 -7.23
C GLY A 56 22.56 -42.00 -6.05
N GLU A 57 21.75 -41.05 -5.58
CA GLU A 57 20.78 -41.25 -4.50
C GLU A 57 19.42 -41.69 -5.07
N GLU A 58 18.90 -42.81 -4.60
CA GLU A 58 17.58 -43.31 -4.99
C GLU A 58 16.46 -42.58 -4.25
N VAL A 59 15.51 -42.00 -5.00
CA VAL A 59 14.42 -41.18 -4.41
C VAL A 59 13.05 -41.86 -4.39
N LEU A 60 12.86 -42.96 -5.12
CA LEU A 60 11.56 -43.65 -5.22
C LEU A 60 11.39 -44.79 -4.21
N ASP A 61 10.15 -44.95 -3.75
CA ASP A 61 9.70 -46.19 -3.11
C ASP A 61 9.67 -47.35 -4.12
N THR A 62 9.65 -48.59 -3.62
CA THR A 62 9.50 -49.82 -4.44
C THR A 62 8.25 -49.81 -5.32
N SER A 63 7.20 -49.08 -4.92
CA SER A 63 6.02 -48.86 -5.74
C SER A 63 6.31 -48.02 -6.99
N GLY A 64 7.26 -47.09 -6.92
CA GLY A 64 7.77 -46.36 -8.06
C GLY A 64 6.73 -45.52 -8.81
N ILE A 65 6.87 -45.49 -10.14
CA ILE A 65 6.05 -44.71 -11.08
C ILE A 65 5.15 -45.63 -11.89
N PHE A 66 3.85 -45.35 -11.96
CA PHE A 66 2.87 -46.17 -12.69
C PHE A 66 1.63 -45.37 -13.10
N SER A 67 0.82 -45.92 -14.01
CA SER A 67 -0.48 -45.33 -14.36
C SER A 67 -1.58 -45.84 -13.43
N LEU A 68 -2.47 -44.94 -13.01
CA LEU A 68 -3.64 -45.24 -12.17
C LEU A 68 -4.88 -44.51 -12.71
N ILE A 69 -5.98 -45.25 -12.88
CA ILE A 69 -7.28 -44.69 -13.26
C ILE A 69 -8.30 -45.17 -12.24
N SER A 70 -8.84 -44.24 -11.46
CA SER A 70 -9.84 -44.53 -10.42
C SER A 70 -11.22 -44.10 -10.91
N SER A 71 -12.16 -45.03 -10.95
CA SER A 71 -13.59 -44.79 -11.14
C SER A 71 -14.33 -44.93 -9.80
N PRO A 72 -15.63 -44.58 -9.72
CA PRO A 72 -16.41 -44.75 -8.49
C PRO A 72 -16.52 -46.19 -8.01
N THR A 73 -16.31 -47.19 -8.89
CA THR A 73 -16.52 -48.62 -8.59
C THR A 73 -15.26 -49.45 -8.69
N LYS A 74 -14.23 -48.99 -9.42
CA LYS A 74 -13.04 -49.79 -9.71
C LYS A 74 -11.82 -48.91 -9.96
N THR A 75 -10.65 -49.44 -9.64
CA THR A 75 -9.36 -48.82 -9.98
C THR A 75 -8.61 -49.72 -10.95
N TYR A 76 -7.98 -49.11 -11.96
CA TYR A 76 -7.18 -49.78 -12.98
C TYR A 76 -5.75 -49.26 -12.93
N SER A 77 -4.76 -50.13 -13.12
CA SER A 77 -3.35 -49.74 -13.03
C SER A 77 -2.45 -50.48 -14.01
N SER A 78 -1.39 -49.82 -14.48
CA SER A 78 -0.32 -50.45 -15.27
C SER A 78 0.49 -51.50 -14.48
N LYS A 79 0.22 -51.68 -13.18
CA LYS A 79 0.73 -52.78 -12.37
C LYS A 79 -0.12 -54.06 -12.45
N GLN A 80 -1.29 -54.00 -13.09
CA GLN A 80 -2.22 -55.13 -13.23
C GLN A 80 -2.52 -55.33 -14.71
N LEU A 81 -1.61 -56.00 -15.42
CA LEU A 81 -1.64 -56.09 -16.88
C LEU A 81 -2.50 -57.25 -17.38
N LEU A 82 -3.11 -57.04 -18.54
CA LEU A 82 -3.81 -58.05 -19.35
C LEU A 82 -2.87 -58.69 -20.40
N SER A 83 -1.74 -58.04 -20.71
CA SER A 83 -0.73 -58.55 -21.63
C SER A 83 0.67 -58.10 -21.22
N ASN A 84 1.68 -58.88 -21.60
CA ASN A 84 3.08 -58.49 -21.37
C ASN A 84 3.47 -57.31 -22.27
N PRO A 85 4.09 -56.26 -21.71
CA PRO A 85 4.64 -55.15 -22.49
C PRO A 85 5.81 -55.57 -23.38
N VAL A 86 6.09 -54.75 -24.39
CA VAL A 86 7.17 -54.96 -25.35
C VAL A 86 8.19 -53.85 -25.21
N TYR A 87 9.46 -54.23 -25.03
CA TYR A 87 10.60 -53.32 -24.96
C TYR A 87 11.23 -53.13 -26.35
N SER A 88 11.59 -51.89 -26.67
CA SER A 88 12.49 -51.52 -27.76
C SER A 88 13.31 -50.29 -27.38
N SER A 89 14.43 -50.05 -28.07
CA SER A 89 15.30 -48.90 -27.81
C SER A 89 15.95 -48.35 -29.08
N SER A 90 16.36 -47.09 -29.00
CA SER A 90 17.25 -46.42 -29.95
C SER A 90 18.51 -45.92 -29.21
N ALA A 91 19.39 -45.18 -29.89
CA ALA A 91 20.64 -44.67 -29.30
C ALA A 91 20.42 -43.83 -28.03
N ASN A 92 19.31 -43.09 -27.96
CA ASN A 92 18.97 -42.21 -26.84
C ASN A 92 17.50 -42.36 -26.40
N GLY A 93 16.85 -43.46 -26.77
CA GLY A 93 15.43 -43.67 -26.54
C GLY A 93 15.11 -45.06 -26.01
N VAL A 94 14.13 -45.15 -25.12
CA VAL A 94 13.57 -46.40 -24.62
C VAL A 94 12.06 -46.36 -24.80
N THR A 95 11.49 -47.40 -25.41
CA THR A 95 10.05 -47.51 -25.64
C THR A 95 9.53 -48.79 -25.01
N ILE A 96 8.55 -48.66 -24.11
CA ILE A 96 7.74 -49.76 -23.59
C ILE A 96 6.33 -49.62 -24.17
N SER A 97 5.95 -50.53 -25.07
CA SER A 97 4.64 -50.55 -25.72
C SER A 97 3.80 -51.74 -25.25
N ASN A 98 2.55 -51.83 -25.71
CA ASN A 98 1.62 -52.90 -25.36
C ASN A 98 1.37 -53.02 -23.85
N ILE A 99 1.33 -51.88 -23.15
CA ILE A 99 0.96 -51.82 -21.73
C ILE A 99 -0.57 -51.83 -21.67
N VAL A 100 -1.16 -53.03 -21.69
CA VAL A 100 -2.62 -53.20 -21.71
C VAL A 100 -3.12 -53.59 -20.32
N TYR A 101 -4.09 -52.84 -19.80
CA TYR A 101 -4.76 -53.12 -18.54
C TYR A 101 -6.24 -52.68 -18.61
N GLY A 102 -7.08 -53.14 -17.69
CA GLY A 102 -8.52 -52.89 -17.74
C GLY A 102 -9.36 -54.11 -17.38
N ASP A 103 -10.53 -54.24 -18.00
CA ASP A 103 -11.40 -55.41 -17.92
C ASP A 103 -12.22 -55.62 -19.19
N SER A 104 -13.25 -56.47 -19.12
CA SER A 104 -14.11 -56.81 -20.26
C SER A 104 -14.93 -55.64 -20.80
N LYS A 105 -15.11 -54.56 -20.03
CA LYS A 105 -15.91 -53.39 -20.43
C LYS A 105 -15.03 -52.25 -20.95
N ILE A 106 -13.84 -52.08 -20.38
CA ILE A 106 -12.94 -50.99 -20.74
C ILE A 106 -11.48 -51.43 -20.71
N THR A 107 -10.73 -51.08 -21.75
CA THR A 107 -9.30 -51.34 -21.83
C THR A 107 -8.53 -50.04 -22.06
N PHE A 108 -7.33 -50.00 -21.48
CA PHE A 108 -6.37 -48.93 -21.64
C PHE A 108 -5.11 -49.55 -22.23
N ASN A 109 -4.66 -49.03 -23.37
CA ASN A 109 -3.41 -49.44 -23.99
C ASN A 109 -2.45 -48.26 -23.99
N GLU A 110 -1.31 -48.42 -23.32
CA GLU A 110 -0.29 -47.39 -23.20
C GLU A 110 0.99 -47.72 -23.95
N THR A 111 1.64 -46.66 -24.42
CA THR A 111 3.02 -46.68 -24.88
C THR A 111 3.79 -45.59 -24.14
N TRP A 112 4.88 -46.00 -23.49
CA TRP A 112 5.80 -45.15 -22.74
C TRP A 112 7.08 -44.98 -23.55
N ASN A 113 7.32 -43.77 -24.03
CA ASN A 113 8.53 -43.42 -24.77
C ASN A 113 9.39 -42.49 -23.90
N PHE A 114 10.60 -42.90 -23.60
CA PHE A 114 11.59 -42.13 -22.88
C PHE A 114 12.63 -41.62 -23.87
N LEU A 115 12.81 -40.31 -23.96
CA LEU A 115 13.91 -39.67 -24.69
C LEU A 115 14.91 -39.14 -23.67
N ILE A 116 16.16 -39.57 -23.79
CA ILE A 116 17.23 -39.24 -22.86
C ILE A 116 18.10 -38.17 -23.50
N THR A 117 18.29 -37.06 -22.79
CA THR A 117 19.22 -36.01 -23.20
C THR A 117 20.29 -35.82 -22.13
N GLN A 118 21.29 -34.98 -22.42
CA GLN A 118 22.30 -34.62 -21.42
C GLN A 118 21.70 -33.84 -20.24
N LYS A 119 20.56 -33.16 -20.43
CA LYS A 119 19.94 -32.26 -19.44
C LYS A 119 18.74 -32.88 -18.74
N ASP A 120 17.98 -33.70 -19.45
CA ASP A 120 16.68 -34.17 -18.99
C ASP A 120 16.36 -35.59 -19.48
N ILE A 121 15.28 -36.15 -18.93
CA ILE A 121 14.66 -37.38 -19.41
C ILE A 121 13.18 -37.08 -19.66
N GLN A 122 12.77 -37.17 -20.92
CA GLN A 122 11.41 -36.89 -21.36
C GLN A 122 10.62 -38.19 -21.48
N PHE A 123 9.64 -38.39 -20.62
CA PHE A 123 8.70 -39.50 -20.60
C PHE A 123 7.40 -39.11 -21.29
N LYS A 124 7.25 -39.48 -22.56
CA LYS A 124 6.00 -39.36 -23.31
C LYS A 124 5.11 -40.59 -23.09
N LEU A 125 3.95 -40.36 -22.47
CA LEU A 125 2.90 -41.34 -22.29
C LEU A 125 1.81 -41.11 -23.34
N THR A 126 1.53 -42.12 -24.15
CA THR A 126 0.37 -42.16 -25.05
C THR A 126 -0.57 -43.24 -24.59
N ARG A 127 -1.86 -42.94 -24.45
CA ARG A 127 -2.90 -43.89 -24.06
C ARG A 127 -4.02 -43.92 -25.09
N THR A 128 -4.45 -45.12 -25.45
CA THR A 128 -5.72 -45.37 -26.13
C THR A 128 -6.72 -45.94 -25.13
N THR A 129 -7.87 -45.29 -24.99
CA THR A 129 -8.97 -45.73 -24.13
C THR A 129 -10.10 -46.29 -25.00
N SER A 130 -10.55 -47.52 -24.76
CA SER A 130 -11.50 -48.22 -25.65
C SER A 130 -12.93 -47.66 -25.63
N ALA A 131 -13.39 -47.16 -24.49
CA ALA A 131 -14.75 -46.67 -24.28
C ALA A 131 -14.73 -45.51 -23.25
N PRO A 132 -15.68 -44.56 -23.31
CA PRO A 132 -15.74 -43.49 -22.33
C PRO A 132 -16.12 -44.03 -20.94
N ILE A 133 -15.61 -43.39 -19.88
CA ILE A 133 -15.92 -43.72 -18.48
C ILE A 133 -16.10 -42.45 -17.64
N SER A 134 -17.21 -42.36 -16.92
CA SER A 134 -17.59 -41.17 -16.13
C SER A 134 -17.13 -41.24 -14.68
N GLY A 135 -17.01 -40.06 -14.05
CA GLY A 135 -16.67 -39.94 -12.62
C GLY A 135 -15.24 -40.41 -12.29
N THR A 136 -14.35 -40.38 -13.27
CA THR A 136 -12.98 -40.89 -13.12
C THR A 136 -11.96 -39.83 -12.78
N VAL A 137 -10.94 -40.22 -12.01
CA VAL A 137 -9.71 -39.45 -11.83
C VAL A 137 -8.58 -40.25 -12.47
N VAL A 138 -7.98 -39.67 -13.51
CA VAL A 138 -6.86 -40.27 -14.24
C VAL A 138 -5.58 -39.68 -13.68
N SER A 139 -4.78 -40.49 -12.99
CA SER A 139 -3.48 -40.12 -12.42
C SER A 139 -2.38 -40.90 -13.13
N SER A 140 -1.70 -40.25 -14.07
CA SER A 140 -0.79 -40.92 -14.98
C SER A 140 0.34 -39.97 -15.34
N PRO A 141 1.52 -40.12 -14.73
CA PRO A 141 1.83 -41.10 -13.69
C PRO A 141 1.33 -40.73 -12.28
N VAL A 142 1.26 -41.76 -11.43
CA VAL A 142 1.47 -41.67 -9.98
C VAL A 142 2.96 -41.93 -9.72
N ILE A 143 3.57 -41.16 -8.83
CA ILE A 143 4.97 -41.26 -8.41
C ILE A 143 4.98 -41.41 -6.88
N ILE A 144 5.59 -42.49 -6.38
CA ILE A 144 5.75 -42.71 -4.93
C ILE A 144 7.22 -42.54 -4.54
N PHE A 145 7.51 -41.51 -3.76
CA PHE A 145 8.84 -41.29 -3.18
C PHE A 145 9.02 -42.06 -1.87
N LYS A 146 10.27 -42.35 -1.51
CA LYS A 146 10.63 -43.26 -0.39
C LYS A 146 10.04 -42.89 0.96
N ASP A 147 9.87 -41.60 1.21
CA ASP A 147 9.42 -41.07 2.49
C ASP A 147 8.80 -39.69 2.28
N ILE A 148 7.90 -39.26 3.18
CA ILE A 148 7.38 -37.90 3.18
C ILE A 148 8.49 -36.85 3.29
N ASN A 149 9.64 -37.22 3.87
CA ASN A 149 10.84 -36.39 4.02
C ASN A 149 11.89 -36.59 2.92
N THR A 150 11.61 -37.35 1.85
CA THR A 150 12.53 -37.42 0.69
C THR A 150 12.84 -36.03 0.15
N TRP A 151 11.80 -35.18 0.14
CA TRP A 151 11.85 -33.77 -0.24
C TRP A 151 11.33 -32.92 0.92
N GLU A 152 11.77 -31.67 1.02
CA GLU A 152 11.21 -30.73 1.99
C GLU A 152 9.93 -30.08 1.48
N GLY A 153 9.84 -29.90 0.16
CA GLY A 153 8.66 -29.39 -0.51
C GLY A 153 8.78 -29.50 -2.03
N SER A 154 7.80 -28.90 -2.71
CA SER A 154 7.80 -28.70 -4.16
C SER A 154 7.32 -27.30 -4.51
N TYR A 155 8.04 -26.53 -5.33
CA TYR A 155 7.54 -25.25 -5.86
C TYR A 155 6.68 -25.47 -7.10
N GLN A 156 5.65 -24.64 -7.29
CA GLN A 156 4.75 -24.69 -8.45
C GLN A 156 5.05 -23.58 -9.47
N ASP A 157 4.53 -23.77 -10.68
CA ASP A 157 4.68 -22.84 -11.82
C ASP A 157 4.02 -21.45 -11.67
N TYR A 158 3.33 -21.20 -10.56
CA TYR A 158 2.79 -19.89 -10.16
C TYR A 158 3.50 -19.30 -8.93
N GLY A 159 4.60 -19.91 -8.48
CA GLY A 159 5.47 -19.41 -7.41
C GLY A 159 5.06 -19.77 -5.97
N GLY A 160 3.95 -20.49 -5.79
CA GLY A 160 3.63 -21.14 -4.53
C GLY A 160 4.38 -22.45 -4.32
N PHE A 161 4.09 -23.12 -3.20
CA PHE A 161 4.72 -24.40 -2.90
C PHE A 161 3.87 -25.33 -2.05
N ALA A 162 4.12 -26.63 -2.20
CA ALA A 162 3.66 -27.68 -1.30
C ALA A 162 4.76 -27.95 -0.28
N TRP A 163 4.59 -27.46 0.95
CA TRP A 163 5.51 -27.70 2.05
C TRP A 163 5.22 -29.01 2.77
N PHE A 164 6.08 -30.02 2.65
CA PHE A 164 5.79 -31.34 3.21
C PHE A 164 5.85 -31.39 4.74
N TYR A 165 6.49 -30.40 5.38
CA TYR A 165 6.40 -30.18 6.83
C TYR A 165 4.95 -30.05 7.33
N LEU A 166 4.04 -29.52 6.51
CA LEU A 166 2.64 -29.31 6.87
C LEU A 166 1.75 -30.53 6.64
N PHE A 167 2.27 -31.60 6.04
CA PHE A 167 1.55 -32.87 5.85
C PHE A 167 1.70 -33.70 7.13
N ASN A 168 1.17 -33.18 8.23
CA ASN A 168 1.43 -33.70 9.57
C ASN A 168 0.61 -34.94 9.93
N LYS A 169 -0.39 -35.31 9.11
CA LYS A 169 -1.19 -36.53 9.28
C LYS A 169 -1.17 -37.40 8.03
N PRO A 170 -1.24 -38.73 8.18
CA PRO A 170 -1.51 -39.62 7.07
C PRO A 170 -2.77 -39.22 6.30
N LEU A 171 -2.70 -39.28 4.98
CA LEU A 171 -3.73 -38.87 4.03
C LEU A 171 -4.05 -37.37 4.04
N ASP A 172 -3.14 -36.53 4.51
CA ASP A 172 -3.13 -35.12 4.15
C ASP A 172 -2.80 -34.99 2.66
N THR A 173 -3.67 -34.30 1.93
CA THR A 173 -3.58 -34.17 0.47
C THR A 173 -3.77 -32.72 0.04
N TYR A 174 -2.85 -32.23 -0.78
CA TYR A 174 -2.91 -30.91 -1.41
C TYR A 174 -3.01 -31.07 -2.93
N GLY A 175 -4.04 -30.48 -3.54
CA GLY A 175 -4.30 -30.57 -4.99
C GLY A 175 -4.40 -29.20 -5.64
N VAL A 176 -3.59 -28.99 -6.69
CA VAL A 176 -3.47 -27.70 -7.38
C VAL A 176 -3.39 -27.86 -8.90
N HIS A 177 -3.84 -26.84 -9.61
CA HIS A 177 -3.67 -26.74 -11.06
C HIS A 177 -2.30 -26.17 -11.38
N SER A 178 -1.35 -27.07 -11.61
CA SER A 178 0.02 -26.73 -11.99
C SER A 178 0.52 -27.69 -13.07
N THR A 179 1.45 -27.22 -13.87
CA THR A 179 2.12 -27.98 -14.93
C THR A 179 3.57 -28.31 -14.58
N ALA A 180 4.10 -27.81 -13.47
CA ALA A 180 5.45 -28.16 -13.02
C ALA A 180 5.55 -28.26 -11.49
N SER A 181 6.50 -29.07 -11.03
CA SER A 181 6.82 -29.27 -9.63
C SER A 181 8.33 -29.34 -9.46
N ASP A 182 8.87 -28.39 -8.69
CA ASP A 182 10.29 -28.33 -8.38
C ASP A 182 10.51 -28.83 -6.95
N PHE A 183 10.74 -30.13 -6.83
CA PHE A 183 11.05 -30.76 -5.55
C PHE A 183 12.47 -30.39 -5.11
N TRP A 184 12.67 -30.14 -3.82
CA TRP A 184 13.99 -29.80 -3.29
C TRP A 184 14.29 -30.46 -1.95
N ASN A 185 15.58 -30.64 -1.69
CA ASN A 185 16.12 -31.06 -0.41
C ASN A 185 17.36 -30.21 -0.12
N SER A 186 17.23 -29.24 0.79
CA SER A 186 18.29 -28.29 1.13
C SER A 186 19.49 -28.95 1.82
N LYS A 187 19.31 -30.13 2.45
CA LYS A 187 20.39 -30.86 3.13
C LYS A 187 21.37 -31.48 2.14
N THR A 188 20.87 -31.96 1.01
CA THR A 188 21.70 -32.54 -0.07
C THR A 188 21.93 -31.57 -1.22
N ASN A 189 21.29 -30.39 -1.17
CA ASN A 189 21.22 -29.41 -2.25
C ASN A 189 20.59 -29.95 -3.56
N ALA A 190 19.94 -31.13 -3.50
CA ALA A 190 19.37 -31.78 -4.66
C ALA A 190 18.01 -31.15 -5.01
N GLY A 191 17.78 -31.00 -6.32
CA GLY A 191 16.51 -30.59 -6.89
C GLY A 191 16.06 -31.50 -8.02
N LEU A 192 14.76 -31.72 -8.12
CA LEU A 192 14.11 -32.43 -9.22
C LEU A 192 12.93 -31.61 -9.75
N THR A 193 13.04 -31.12 -10.97
CA THR A 193 11.92 -30.57 -11.71
C THR A 193 11.17 -31.71 -12.41
N ILE A 194 9.86 -31.77 -12.19
CA ILE A 194 8.92 -32.60 -12.95
C ILE A 194 7.96 -31.67 -13.67
N ALA A 195 8.13 -31.51 -14.98
CA ALA A 195 7.30 -30.64 -15.82
C ALA A 195 6.42 -31.46 -16.76
N VAL A 196 5.19 -31.00 -17.01
CA VAL A 196 4.19 -31.74 -17.78
C VAL A 196 3.69 -30.88 -18.93
N LYS A 197 3.76 -31.43 -20.14
CA LYS A 197 3.13 -30.87 -21.34
C LYS A 197 2.05 -31.84 -21.83
N SER A 198 0.80 -31.50 -21.58
CA SER A 198 -0.35 -32.25 -22.09
C SER A 198 -0.70 -31.77 -23.51
N ALA A 199 -0.91 -32.69 -24.44
CA ALA A 199 -1.32 -32.36 -25.82
C ALA A 199 -2.86 -32.30 -25.97
N THR A 200 -3.60 -32.89 -25.02
CA THR A 200 -5.03 -33.19 -25.19
C THR A 200 -5.91 -32.68 -24.04
N GLY A 201 -5.38 -31.86 -23.14
CA GLY A 201 -6.20 -31.36 -22.03
C GLY A 201 -5.46 -30.59 -20.94
N ALA A 202 -6.16 -30.37 -19.83
CA ALA A 202 -5.63 -29.70 -18.64
C ALA A 202 -4.87 -30.70 -17.73
N THR A 203 -3.91 -30.16 -17.00
CA THR A 203 -3.10 -30.89 -16.02
C THR A 203 -3.38 -30.35 -14.63
N ALA A 204 -3.40 -31.25 -13.65
CA ALA A 204 -3.43 -30.90 -12.24
C ALA A 204 -2.52 -31.85 -11.46
N MET A 205 -2.08 -31.43 -10.29
CA MET A 205 -1.12 -32.14 -9.47
C MET A 205 -1.69 -32.33 -8.07
N SER A 206 -1.45 -33.49 -7.46
CA SER A 206 -1.72 -33.66 -6.03
C SER A 206 -0.56 -34.30 -5.31
N TYR A 207 -0.34 -33.84 -4.10
CA TYR A 207 0.67 -34.33 -3.16
C TYR A 207 -0.06 -34.93 -1.98
N THR A 208 0.39 -36.08 -1.51
CA THR A 208 -0.28 -36.84 -0.46
C THR A 208 0.78 -37.46 0.46
N ARG A 209 0.60 -37.34 1.78
CA ARG A 209 1.27 -38.24 2.72
C ARG A 209 0.49 -39.54 2.81
N THR A 210 1.08 -40.66 2.43
CA THR A 210 0.39 -41.97 2.48
C THR A 210 0.24 -42.48 3.91
N LYS A 211 -0.46 -43.61 4.09
CA LYS A 211 -0.59 -44.28 5.40
C LYS A 211 0.74 -44.77 5.97
N ASP A 212 1.68 -45.10 5.09
CA ASP A 212 3.00 -45.63 5.43
C ASP A 212 4.09 -44.55 5.32
N ASP A 213 3.68 -43.29 5.51
CA ASP A 213 4.55 -42.10 5.51
C ASP A 213 5.41 -41.94 4.25
N LYS A 214 4.86 -42.32 3.09
CA LYS A 214 5.44 -42.04 1.77
C LYS A 214 4.90 -40.72 1.23
N LEU A 215 5.67 -40.06 0.36
CA LEU A 215 5.17 -38.96 -0.45
C LEU A 215 4.64 -39.53 -1.76
N GLU A 216 3.33 -39.48 -1.93
CA GLU A 216 2.67 -39.78 -3.21
C GLU A 216 2.44 -38.46 -3.96
N TYR A 217 2.87 -38.43 -5.22
CA TYR A 217 2.64 -37.33 -6.15
C TYR A 217 1.90 -37.86 -7.37
N ARG A 218 0.74 -37.25 -7.69
CA ARG A 218 -0.10 -37.66 -8.83
C ARG A 218 -0.15 -36.54 -9.86
N ILE A 219 0.08 -36.89 -11.12
CA ILE A 219 -0.15 -36.01 -12.26
C ILE A 219 -1.48 -36.42 -12.89
N ALA A 220 -2.49 -35.59 -12.70
CA ALA A 220 -3.82 -35.81 -13.24
C ALA A 220 -3.99 -35.10 -14.59
N ASN A 221 -4.65 -35.77 -15.54
CA ASN A 221 -4.95 -35.19 -16.85
C ASN A 221 -6.43 -35.40 -17.19
N ALA A 222 -7.05 -34.34 -17.70
CA ALA A 222 -8.45 -34.37 -18.11
C ALA A 222 -8.65 -33.47 -19.34
N SER A 223 -9.73 -33.68 -20.09
CA SER A 223 -10.03 -32.85 -21.27
C SER A 223 -10.37 -31.40 -20.95
N ALA A 224 -10.64 -31.09 -19.68
CA ALA A 224 -10.90 -29.76 -19.14
C ALA A 224 -10.28 -29.65 -17.74
N GLU A 225 -10.18 -28.43 -17.21
CA GLU A 225 -9.65 -28.18 -15.86
C GLU A 225 -10.44 -28.99 -14.81
N LEU A 226 -9.73 -29.75 -13.97
CA LEU A 226 -10.37 -30.61 -12.97
C LEU A 226 -10.96 -29.75 -11.85
N GLN A 227 -12.23 -29.97 -11.51
CA GLN A 227 -12.83 -29.28 -10.38
C GLN A 227 -12.40 -29.93 -9.06
N GLN A 228 -12.26 -29.13 -8.01
CA GLN A 228 -12.09 -29.63 -6.65
C GLN A 228 -13.38 -30.31 -6.16
N ARG A 229 -13.22 -31.28 -5.26
CA ARG A 229 -14.35 -32.10 -4.77
C ARG A 229 -15.24 -31.39 -3.75
N ASN A 230 -14.65 -30.54 -2.90
CA ASN A 230 -15.30 -29.98 -1.71
C ASN A 230 -15.64 -28.49 -1.88
N ASP A 231 -16.36 -27.92 -0.90
CA ASP A 231 -16.78 -26.50 -0.82
C ASP A 231 -17.70 -26.03 -1.95
N THR A 232 -18.67 -26.86 -2.34
CA THR A 232 -19.79 -26.46 -3.19
C THR A 232 -20.48 -25.20 -2.62
N PRO A 233 -20.80 -24.18 -3.45
CA PRO A 233 -20.67 -24.13 -4.91
C PRO A 233 -19.37 -23.51 -5.43
N THR A 234 -18.42 -23.15 -4.57
CA THR A 234 -17.22 -22.36 -4.96
C THR A 234 -16.00 -23.21 -5.31
N PHE A 235 -15.92 -24.46 -4.81
CA PHE A 235 -14.88 -25.44 -5.13
C PHE A 235 -13.44 -24.94 -4.91
N ARG A 236 -13.20 -24.27 -3.77
CA ARG A 236 -11.92 -23.60 -3.48
C ARG A 236 -10.95 -24.45 -2.66
N ARG A 237 -11.42 -25.47 -1.92
CA ARG A 237 -10.55 -26.33 -1.10
C ARG A 237 -9.44 -26.99 -1.89
N ARG A 238 -8.19 -26.60 -1.66
CA ARG A 238 -7.01 -27.28 -2.23
C ARG A 238 -6.44 -28.33 -1.29
N PHE A 239 -6.57 -28.13 0.02
CA PHE A 239 -6.04 -29.04 1.02
C PHE A 239 -7.16 -29.80 1.75
N ILE A 240 -7.01 -31.11 1.85
CA ILE A 240 -7.94 -32.01 2.56
C ILE A 240 -7.17 -32.91 3.51
N ARG A 241 -7.83 -33.33 4.59
CA ARG A 241 -7.27 -34.26 5.58
C ARG A 241 -7.96 -35.61 5.48
N ASN A 242 -7.25 -36.67 5.89
CA ASN A 242 -7.76 -38.03 5.98
C ASN A 242 -8.31 -38.61 4.66
N SER A 243 -7.93 -38.06 3.51
CA SER A 243 -8.44 -38.48 2.20
C SER A 243 -7.49 -38.07 1.07
N THR A 244 -7.47 -38.86 -0.01
CA THR A 244 -6.72 -38.58 -1.26
C THR A 244 -7.57 -37.92 -2.35
N ASP A 245 -8.87 -37.76 -2.11
CA ASP A 245 -9.86 -37.45 -3.14
C ASP A 245 -10.09 -35.94 -3.32
N VAL A 246 -9.01 -35.20 -3.55
CA VAL A 246 -9.07 -33.73 -3.70
C VAL A 246 -9.80 -33.30 -4.98
N TRP A 247 -9.75 -34.11 -6.04
CA TRP A 247 -10.38 -33.85 -7.33
C TRP A 247 -11.77 -34.50 -7.41
N ALA A 248 -12.72 -33.78 -8.00
CA ALA A 248 -13.98 -34.35 -8.47
C ALA A 248 -13.70 -35.24 -9.70
N GLY A 249 -14.43 -36.35 -9.82
CA GLY A 249 -14.33 -37.23 -10.98
C GLY A 249 -14.84 -36.54 -12.25
N SER A 250 -14.17 -36.80 -13.38
CA SER A 250 -14.56 -36.29 -14.70
C SER A 250 -14.75 -37.43 -15.70
N THR A 251 -15.35 -37.14 -16.85
CA THR A 251 -15.51 -38.13 -17.92
C THR A 251 -14.23 -38.26 -18.73
N LEU A 252 -13.60 -39.43 -18.66
CA LEU A 252 -12.55 -39.82 -19.59
C LEU A 252 -13.19 -40.24 -20.91
N LYS A 253 -12.87 -39.53 -22.00
CA LYS A 253 -13.36 -39.86 -23.35
C LYS A 253 -12.62 -41.08 -23.92
N ALA A 254 -13.29 -41.84 -24.78
CA ALA A 254 -12.64 -42.83 -25.63
C ALA A 254 -11.68 -42.16 -26.62
N GLY A 255 -10.70 -42.92 -27.11
CA GLY A 255 -9.72 -42.45 -28.08
C GLY A 255 -8.32 -42.26 -27.48
N VAL A 256 -7.49 -41.49 -28.20
CA VAL A 256 -6.06 -41.33 -27.89
C VAL A 256 -5.82 -40.05 -27.11
N THR A 257 -5.07 -40.15 -26.01
CA THR A 257 -4.53 -39.01 -25.26
C THR A 257 -3.01 -39.14 -25.16
N SER A 258 -2.32 -38.00 -25.06
CA SER A 258 -0.87 -38.00 -24.89
C SER A 258 -0.40 -36.81 -24.05
N GLN A 259 0.65 -37.05 -23.29
CA GLN A 259 1.35 -36.07 -22.49
C GLN A 259 2.84 -36.40 -22.43
N THR A 260 3.66 -35.41 -22.17
CA THR A 260 5.10 -35.58 -21.93
C THR A 260 5.44 -35.06 -20.54
N ILE A 261 6.04 -35.91 -19.73
CA ILE A 261 6.57 -35.60 -18.41
C ILE A 261 8.08 -35.49 -18.54
N THR A 262 8.68 -34.36 -18.18
CA THR A 262 10.12 -34.13 -18.26
C THR A 262 10.69 -34.09 -16.85
N PHE A 263 11.67 -34.96 -16.59
CA PHE A 263 12.46 -34.97 -15.37
C PHE A 263 13.78 -34.23 -15.62
N THR A 264 14.11 -33.27 -14.77
CA THR A 264 15.35 -32.47 -14.87
C THR A 264 15.94 -32.29 -13.49
N ASP A 265 17.24 -32.60 -13.31
CA ASP A 265 17.94 -32.29 -12.07
C ASP A 265 18.30 -30.80 -12.00
N PHE A 266 18.34 -30.26 -10.79
CA PHE A 266 18.87 -28.91 -10.57
C PHE A 266 19.57 -28.80 -9.21
N ASP A 267 20.39 -27.77 -9.06
CA ASP A 267 21.01 -27.39 -7.80
C ASP A 267 20.11 -26.39 -7.07
N PHE A 268 19.66 -26.75 -5.86
CA PHE A 268 18.65 -25.97 -5.12
C PHE A 268 19.14 -24.56 -4.81
N ASN A 269 20.34 -24.42 -4.25
CA ASN A 269 20.92 -23.12 -3.91
C ASN A 269 21.22 -22.27 -5.16
N ALA A 270 21.61 -22.87 -6.29
CA ALA A 270 21.81 -22.13 -7.52
C ALA A 270 20.49 -21.58 -8.09
N LYS A 271 19.39 -22.33 -7.95
CA LYS A 271 18.08 -21.94 -8.49
C LYS A 271 17.28 -21.03 -7.56
N TYR A 272 17.32 -21.29 -6.26
CA TYR A 272 16.47 -20.65 -5.24
C TYR A 272 17.25 -20.00 -4.10
N GLY A 273 18.58 -20.03 -4.09
CA GLY A 273 19.38 -19.30 -3.11
C GLY A 273 19.31 -17.78 -3.32
N ARG A 274 19.64 -17.01 -2.28
CA ARG A 274 19.81 -15.55 -2.36
C ARG A 274 21.28 -15.11 -2.30
N GLY A 275 22.18 -16.08 -2.38
CA GLY A 275 23.61 -15.86 -2.22
C GLY A 275 23.97 -15.35 -0.82
N GLU A 276 25.14 -14.75 -0.71
CA GLU A 276 25.61 -14.14 0.54
C GLU A 276 25.06 -12.71 0.68
N ILE A 277 24.37 -12.45 1.80
CA ILE A 277 23.84 -11.14 2.15
C ILE A 277 24.71 -10.57 3.26
N LYS A 278 25.54 -9.56 2.95
CA LYS A 278 26.46 -8.97 3.94
C LYS A 278 25.69 -8.36 5.12
N GLY A 279 26.09 -8.74 6.34
CA GLY A 279 25.50 -8.21 7.57
C GLY A 279 24.21 -8.91 8.02
N LEU A 280 23.72 -9.92 7.28
CA LEU A 280 22.56 -10.73 7.64
C LEU A 280 22.91 -12.22 7.51
N ASP A 281 22.16 -13.07 8.21
CA ASP A 281 22.20 -14.52 7.95
C ASP A 281 21.44 -14.81 6.64
N GLY A 282 22.18 -14.79 5.52
CA GLY A 282 21.61 -15.02 4.20
C GLY A 282 20.91 -16.38 4.05
N LYS A 283 21.32 -17.39 4.84
CA LYS A 283 20.65 -18.71 4.84
C LYS A 283 19.27 -18.60 5.48
N GLN A 284 19.15 -18.00 6.67
CA GLN A 284 17.85 -17.82 7.32
C GLN A 284 16.91 -16.93 6.51
N VAL A 285 17.44 -15.86 5.90
CA VAL A 285 16.66 -15.02 4.98
C VAL A 285 16.17 -15.84 3.79
N GLY A 286 17.03 -16.64 3.16
CA GLY A 286 16.66 -17.56 2.09
C GLY A 286 15.60 -18.56 2.51
N ASP A 287 15.73 -19.18 3.69
CA ASP A 287 14.79 -20.16 4.22
C ASP A 287 13.40 -19.54 4.40
N VAL A 288 13.29 -18.33 4.96
CA VAL A 288 12.03 -17.60 5.14
C VAL A 288 11.39 -17.26 3.78
N LEU A 289 12.17 -16.75 2.83
CA LEU A 289 11.69 -16.36 1.49
C LEU A 289 11.26 -17.57 0.64
N ASN A 290 11.89 -18.71 0.85
CA ASN A 290 11.59 -19.95 0.14
C ASN A 290 10.49 -20.79 0.80
N THR A 291 10.12 -20.48 2.04
CA THR A 291 9.04 -21.18 2.76
C THR A 291 7.91 -20.23 3.14
N ILE A 292 8.01 -19.55 4.28
CA ILE A 292 6.94 -18.73 4.87
C ILE A 292 6.41 -17.67 3.89
N ALA A 293 7.28 -17.01 3.13
CA ALA A 293 6.84 -15.99 2.18
C ALA A 293 6.00 -16.54 1.01
N ARG A 294 6.09 -17.84 0.71
CA ARG A 294 5.36 -18.51 -0.39
C ARG A 294 4.15 -19.29 0.06
N ILE A 295 3.95 -19.49 1.37
CA ILE A 295 2.94 -20.42 1.91
C ILE A 295 1.51 -19.94 1.64
N GLY A 296 1.35 -18.62 1.51
CA GLY A 296 0.10 -17.96 1.16
C GLY A 296 -0.23 -18.00 -0.34
N VAL A 297 0.66 -18.53 -1.18
CA VAL A 297 0.41 -18.68 -2.61
C VAL A 297 -0.20 -20.06 -2.86
N ILE A 298 -1.53 -20.09 -2.86
CA ILE A 298 -2.32 -21.32 -2.88
C ILE A 298 -2.50 -21.84 -4.31
N ASP A 299 -2.83 -20.96 -5.26
CA ASP A 299 -2.80 -21.21 -6.71
C ASP A 299 -2.79 -19.89 -7.51
N LYS A 300 -2.79 -19.98 -8.85
CA LYS A 300 -2.81 -18.82 -9.77
C LYS A 300 -3.97 -17.82 -9.59
N GLN A 301 -5.02 -18.18 -8.84
CA GLN A 301 -6.20 -17.37 -8.53
C GLN A 301 -6.36 -17.11 -7.02
N HIS A 302 -5.46 -17.65 -6.19
CA HIS A 302 -5.58 -17.65 -4.74
C HIS A 302 -4.22 -17.31 -4.10
N PHE A 303 -4.04 -16.03 -3.79
CA PHE A 303 -2.90 -15.50 -3.03
C PHE A 303 -3.42 -14.90 -1.71
N GLY A 304 -2.77 -15.17 -0.57
CA GLY A 304 -3.24 -14.69 0.74
C GLY A 304 -2.61 -15.31 2.00
N GLY A 305 -2.51 -14.50 3.07
CA GLY A 305 -1.42 -14.45 4.06
C GLY A 305 -1.09 -15.61 5.01
N ASN A 306 -1.97 -16.59 5.34
CA ASN A 306 -1.59 -17.51 6.43
C ASN A 306 -1.07 -18.88 5.97
N SER A 307 -1.77 -19.59 5.06
CA SER A 307 -1.34 -20.87 4.47
C SER A 307 -2.47 -21.55 3.70
N TRP A 308 -2.16 -22.37 2.69
CA TRP A 308 -3.08 -23.36 2.11
C TRP A 308 -3.46 -24.52 3.06
N HIS A 309 -2.73 -24.75 4.15
CA HIS A 309 -2.89 -25.92 5.04
C HIS A 309 -4.00 -25.74 6.09
N THR A 310 -4.37 -24.52 6.46
CA THR A 310 -5.40 -24.32 7.51
C THR A 310 -6.81 -24.45 6.90
N PRO A 311 -7.80 -24.97 7.65
CA PRO A 311 -9.19 -25.01 7.17
C PRO A 311 -9.77 -23.61 6.94
N TYR A 312 -9.22 -22.61 7.65
CA TYR A 312 -9.43 -21.17 7.51
C TYR A 312 -8.48 -20.52 6.51
N GLY A 313 -7.72 -21.31 5.72
CA GLY A 313 -6.57 -20.89 4.91
C GLY A 313 -6.86 -19.65 4.10
N PRO A 314 -6.48 -18.47 4.60
CA PRO A 314 -7.13 -17.28 4.16
C PRO A 314 -6.54 -16.85 2.82
N ILE A 315 -7.41 -16.64 1.83
CA ILE A 315 -7.05 -16.03 0.55
C ILE A 315 -7.15 -14.50 0.71
N CYS A 316 -6.35 -13.99 1.63
CA CYS A 316 -6.30 -12.58 2.01
C CYS A 316 -5.46 -11.76 1.02
N LEU A 317 -6.02 -11.37 -0.13
CA LEU A 317 -5.33 -10.45 -1.05
C LEU A 317 -5.37 -8.98 -0.58
N HIS A 318 -6.03 -8.69 0.54
CA HIS A 318 -6.11 -7.33 1.11
C HIS A 318 -4.98 -7.01 2.10
N GLU A 319 -3.91 -7.79 2.05
CA GLU A 319 -2.67 -7.50 2.77
C GLU A 319 -1.66 -6.93 1.79
N GLN A 320 -1.43 -5.62 1.87
CA GLN A 320 -0.59 -4.84 0.94
C GLN A 320 0.85 -5.36 0.87
N TYR A 321 1.35 -5.94 1.98
CA TYR A 321 2.69 -6.50 2.05
C TYR A 321 2.89 -7.73 1.14
N ILE A 322 1.80 -8.41 0.73
CA ILE A 322 1.88 -9.57 -0.19
C ILE A 322 2.41 -9.14 -1.55
N GLY A 323 1.99 -7.96 -2.04
CA GLY A 323 2.54 -7.35 -3.23
C GLY A 323 4.05 -7.18 -3.12
N GLN A 324 4.53 -6.68 -1.98
CA GLN A 324 5.96 -6.39 -1.74
C GLN A 324 6.83 -7.64 -1.52
N MET A 325 6.26 -8.79 -1.12
CA MET A 325 7.03 -10.03 -0.95
C MET A 325 7.76 -10.46 -2.22
N GLY A 326 7.21 -10.12 -3.40
CA GLY A 326 7.82 -10.42 -4.69
C GLY A 326 9.26 -9.91 -4.83
N ILE A 327 9.60 -8.79 -4.18
CA ILE A 327 10.95 -8.21 -4.17
C ILE A 327 11.96 -9.16 -3.53
N GLY A 328 11.64 -9.70 -2.34
CA GLY A 328 12.50 -10.63 -1.63
C GLY A 328 12.50 -12.02 -2.26
N ILE A 329 11.32 -12.49 -2.67
CA ILE A 329 11.16 -13.80 -3.32
C ILE A 329 11.94 -13.83 -4.65
N ASN A 330 11.94 -12.75 -5.41
CA ASN A 330 12.69 -12.59 -6.67
C ASN A 330 12.58 -13.80 -7.60
N ASP A 331 11.34 -14.28 -7.80
CA ASP A 331 11.01 -15.42 -8.64
C ASP A 331 10.02 -14.99 -9.72
N PRO A 332 10.39 -15.07 -11.01
CA PRO A 332 9.49 -14.73 -12.11
C PRO A 332 8.18 -15.51 -12.11
N SER A 333 8.18 -16.76 -11.63
CA SER A 333 6.97 -17.58 -11.54
C SER A 333 6.00 -17.02 -10.49
N TYR A 334 6.52 -16.50 -9.37
CA TYR A 334 5.72 -15.82 -8.34
C TYR A 334 5.07 -14.56 -8.89
N LEU A 335 5.85 -13.67 -9.52
CA LEU A 335 5.33 -12.41 -10.08
C LEU A 335 4.27 -12.67 -11.16
N LYS A 336 4.49 -13.67 -12.01
CA LYS A 336 3.53 -14.08 -13.03
C LYS A 336 2.25 -14.67 -12.43
N GLY A 337 2.36 -15.54 -11.43
CA GLY A 337 1.21 -16.07 -10.71
C GLY A 337 0.42 -14.95 -10.03
N TYR A 338 1.12 -13.97 -9.44
CA TYR A 338 0.48 -12.85 -8.77
C TYR A 338 -0.25 -11.93 -9.76
N GLN A 339 0.35 -11.69 -10.94
CA GLN A 339 -0.30 -11.01 -12.04
C GLN A 339 -1.62 -11.69 -12.44
N GLN A 340 -1.61 -13.02 -12.57
CA GLN A 340 -2.82 -13.80 -12.89
C GLN A 340 -3.88 -13.71 -11.80
N CYS A 341 -3.47 -13.66 -10.53
CA CYS A 341 -4.39 -13.49 -9.41
C CYS A 341 -5.05 -12.11 -9.44
N LEU A 342 -4.28 -11.04 -9.67
CA LEU A 342 -4.82 -9.68 -9.79
C LEU A 342 -5.75 -9.55 -11.01
N ASP A 343 -5.41 -10.15 -12.15
CA ASP A 343 -6.29 -10.20 -13.33
C ASP A 343 -7.63 -10.89 -12.98
N PHE A 344 -7.58 -12.00 -12.23
CA PHE A 344 -8.78 -12.69 -11.77
C PHE A 344 -9.63 -11.82 -10.82
N TYR A 345 -9.01 -11.04 -9.93
CA TYR A 345 -9.72 -10.12 -9.03
C TYR A 345 -10.35 -8.95 -9.79
N ARG A 346 -9.62 -8.35 -10.75
CA ARG A 346 -10.18 -7.32 -11.65
C ARG A 346 -11.47 -7.78 -12.30
N ASP A 347 -11.49 -9.01 -12.81
CA ASP A 347 -12.59 -9.53 -13.63
C ASP A 347 -13.78 -10.06 -12.80
N HIS A 348 -13.60 -10.30 -11.49
CA HIS A 348 -14.60 -11.03 -10.69
C HIS A 348 -14.88 -10.45 -9.29
N ALA A 349 -14.03 -9.58 -8.74
CA ALA A 349 -14.19 -9.05 -7.39
C ALA A 349 -14.93 -7.71 -7.35
N ILE A 350 -14.92 -6.94 -8.44
CA ILE A 350 -15.37 -5.55 -8.44
C ILE A 350 -16.83 -5.45 -8.87
N LYS A 351 -17.67 -4.86 -8.00
CA LYS A 351 -19.07 -4.58 -8.29
C LYS A 351 -19.24 -3.39 -9.25
N PRO A 352 -20.43 -3.24 -9.87
CA PRO A 352 -20.71 -2.09 -10.74
C PRO A 352 -20.56 -0.72 -10.06
N ASP A 353 -20.80 -0.63 -8.75
CA ASP A 353 -20.62 0.58 -7.93
C ASP A 353 -19.16 0.88 -7.58
N GLY A 354 -18.23 -0.05 -7.87
CA GLY A 354 -16.80 0.05 -7.57
C GLY A 354 -16.40 -0.62 -6.25
N ARG A 355 -17.33 -1.19 -5.47
CA ARG A 355 -16.96 -1.96 -4.27
C ARG A 355 -16.17 -3.21 -4.67
N VAL A 356 -15.02 -3.42 -4.06
CA VAL A 356 -14.22 -4.63 -4.22
C VAL A 356 -14.61 -5.64 -3.15
N TRP A 357 -15.11 -6.80 -3.56
CA TRP A 357 -15.40 -7.90 -2.65
C TRP A 357 -14.13 -8.66 -2.23
N SER A 358 -14.13 -9.09 -0.97
CA SER A 358 -13.06 -9.90 -0.39
C SER A 358 -13.23 -11.38 -0.77
N ARG A 359 -12.22 -12.19 -0.45
CA ARG A 359 -12.23 -13.63 -0.68
C ARG A 359 -11.53 -14.35 0.47
N TRP A 360 -12.08 -14.29 1.68
CA TRP A 360 -11.26 -14.51 2.88
C TRP A 360 -10.82 -15.97 3.12
N ALA A 361 -11.65 -17.00 3.00
CA ALA A 361 -11.24 -18.40 3.30
C ALA A 361 -11.72 -19.38 2.23
N TYR A 362 -11.42 -20.69 2.34
CA TYR A 362 -12.00 -21.70 1.44
C TYR A 362 -13.54 -21.77 1.55
N THR A 363 -14.07 -21.57 2.76
CA THR A 363 -15.49 -21.46 3.06
C THR A 363 -15.94 -19.99 3.03
N ASN A 364 -17.25 -19.78 3.05
CA ASN A 364 -17.86 -18.44 3.09
C ASN A 364 -18.41 -18.14 4.49
N GLU A 365 -17.75 -18.63 5.54
CA GLU A 365 -18.26 -18.51 6.92
C GLU A 365 -18.21 -17.09 7.47
N ASP A 366 -17.20 -16.32 7.08
CA ASP A 366 -17.06 -14.90 7.43
C ASP A 366 -17.87 -13.98 6.51
N MET A 367 -18.75 -14.51 5.67
CA MET A 367 -19.55 -13.73 4.73
C MET A 367 -20.70 -13.01 5.47
N MET A 368 -20.99 -11.76 5.09
CA MET A 368 -22.25 -11.10 5.44
C MET A 368 -23.46 -11.81 4.81
N PRO A 369 -24.60 -11.98 5.50
CA PRO A 369 -25.71 -12.80 5.03
C PRO A 369 -26.08 -12.58 3.54
N GLY A 370 -26.01 -13.67 2.75
CA GLY A 370 -26.54 -13.73 1.37
C GLY A 370 -25.66 -13.15 0.25
N GLN A 371 -24.38 -12.84 0.48
CA GLN A 371 -23.56 -12.10 -0.50
C GLN A 371 -22.29 -12.85 -0.96
N VAL A 372 -22.43 -13.87 -1.82
CA VAL A 372 -21.26 -14.53 -2.47
C VAL A 372 -21.50 -14.78 -3.95
N ASN A 373 -20.46 -14.59 -4.78
CA ASN A 373 -20.50 -15.00 -6.19
C ASN A 373 -19.96 -16.42 -6.41
N LYS A 374 -20.12 -16.95 -7.64
CA LYS A 374 -19.66 -18.29 -8.01
C LYS A 374 -18.15 -18.50 -7.88
N GLN A 375 -17.36 -17.43 -7.94
CA GLN A 375 -15.92 -17.45 -7.70
C GLN A 375 -15.55 -17.42 -6.21
N GLY A 376 -16.52 -17.26 -5.30
CA GLY A 376 -16.28 -17.21 -3.87
C GLY A 376 -15.84 -15.84 -3.36
N PHE A 377 -16.04 -14.76 -4.12
CA PHE A 377 -15.92 -13.40 -3.59
C PHE A 377 -17.19 -13.01 -2.85
N TYR A 378 -17.02 -12.35 -1.71
CA TYR A 378 -18.10 -11.94 -0.83
C TYR A 378 -17.74 -10.70 -0.02
N GLU A 379 -18.75 -10.04 0.54
CA GLU A 379 -18.53 -9.04 1.58
C GLU A 379 -18.29 -9.76 2.92
N ALA A 380 -17.13 -9.53 3.54
CA ALA A 380 -16.80 -10.16 4.81
C ALA A 380 -17.48 -9.40 5.97
N GLN A 381 -17.84 -10.09 7.05
CA GLN A 381 -18.39 -9.49 8.27
C GLN A 381 -17.45 -8.42 8.86
N TRP A 382 -16.13 -8.61 8.67
CA TRP A 382 -15.09 -7.65 9.02
C TRP A 382 -14.66 -6.75 7.86
N GLY A 383 -15.15 -6.98 6.64
CA GLY A 383 -14.72 -6.31 5.40
C GLY A 383 -15.01 -4.82 5.33
N PHE A 384 -15.84 -4.30 6.24
CA PHE A 384 -16.01 -2.86 6.45
C PHE A 384 -14.85 -2.21 7.22
N LEU A 385 -14.07 -2.98 7.99
CA LEU A 385 -12.92 -2.52 8.77
C LEU A 385 -11.60 -2.66 8.01
N ILE A 386 -11.49 -3.65 7.13
CA ILE A 386 -10.30 -3.92 6.29
C ILE A 386 -10.75 -3.79 4.83
N ASP A 387 -10.63 -2.57 4.30
CA ASP A 387 -11.23 -2.19 3.04
C ASP A 387 -10.46 -2.81 1.85
N ALA A 388 -11.05 -3.78 1.15
CA ALA A 388 -10.40 -4.42 -0.01
C ALA A 388 -10.19 -3.49 -1.23
N ASN A 389 -10.86 -2.32 -1.26
CA ASN A 389 -10.69 -1.34 -2.33
C ASN A 389 -9.25 -0.79 -2.42
N PRO A 390 -8.67 -0.17 -1.37
CA PRO A 390 -7.30 0.31 -1.41
C PRO A 390 -6.29 -0.81 -1.67
N ASP A 391 -6.52 -2.01 -1.14
CA ASP A 391 -5.54 -3.09 -1.29
C ASP A 391 -5.43 -3.59 -2.72
N LEU A 392 -6.54 -3.69 -3.46
CA LEU A 392 -6.47 -4.01 -4.89
C LEU A 392 -5.59 -2.99 -5.62
N VAL A 393 -5.78 -1.70 -5.36
CA VAL A 393 -5.06 -0.61 -6.02
C VAL A 393 -3.57 -0.63 -5.65
N ILE A 394 -3.26 -0.81 -4.36
CA ILE A 394 -1.88 -0.88 -3.86
C ILE A 394 -1.17 -2.08 -4.47
N ASN A 395 -1.77 -3.27 -4.44
CA ASN A 395 -1.14 -4.47 -4.98
C ASN A 395 -0.92 -4.39 -6.51
N VAL A 396 -1.82 -3.73 -7.25
CA VAL A 396 -1.61 -3.43 -8.68
C VAL A 396 -0.42 -2.49 -8.88
N ALA A 397 -0.32 -1.42 -8.07
CA ALA A 397 0.77 -0.47 -8.14
C ALA A 397 2.13 -1.11 -7.77
N GLU A 398 2.17 -1.89 -6.70
CA GLU A 398 3.37 -2.62 -6.22
C GLU A 398 3.87 -3.62 -7.27
N LEU A 399 2.98 -4.39 -7.89
CA LEU A 399 3.38 -5.32 -8.95
C LEU A 399 3.88 -4.56 -10.19
N TYR A 400 3.29 -3.40 -10.51
CA TYR A 400 3.80 -2.57 -11.60
C TYR A 400 5.19 -2.02 -11.29
N ASP A 401 5.45 -1.55 -10.07
CA ASP A 401 6.77 -1.07 -9.65
C ASP A 401 7.84 -2.16 -9.83
N GLN A 402 7.49 -3.41 -9.46
CA GLN A 402 8.40 -4.55 -9.57
C GLN A 402 8.62 -5.04 -11.01
N THR A 403 7.61 -4.97 -11.87
CA THR A 403 7.67 -5.58 -13.22
C THR A 403 7.90 -4.58 -14.35
N GLY A 404 7.59 -3.30 -14.13
CA GLY A 404 7.58 -2.27 -15.17
C GLY A 404 6.55 -2.50 -16.29
N ASN A 405 5.63 -3.46 -16.14
CA ASN A 405 4.73 -3.88 -17.22
C ASN A 405 3.57 -2.89 -17.43
N LYS A 406 3.83 -1.84 -18.21
CA LYS A 406 2.86 -0.78 -18.51
C LYS A 406 1.63 -1.29 -19.27
N ALA A 407 1.81 -2.26 -20.17
CA ALA A 407 0.71 -2.84 -20.95
C ALA A 407 -0.28 -3.57 -20.03
N TRP A 408 0.24 -4.33 -19.06
CA TRP A 408 -0.59 -4.97 -18.04
C TRP A 408 -1.28 -3.93 -17.13
N LEU A 409 -0.55 -2.92 -16.64
CA LEU A 409 -1.13 -1.86 -15.81
C LEU A 409 -2.33 -1.15 -16.48
N GLN A 410 -2.24 -0.90 -17.80
CA GLN A 410 -3.33 -0.30 -18.56
C GLN A 410 -4.63 -1.11 -18.49
N THR A 411 -4.54 -2.44 -18.42
CA THR A 411 -5.73 -3.31 -18.28
C THR A 411 -6.42 -3.15 -16.92
N HIS A 412 -5.72 -2.64 -15.91
CA HIS A 412 -6.23 -2.42 -14.55
C HIS A 412 -6.68 -0.97 -14.29
N LYS A 413 -6.53 -0.06 -15.27
CA LYS A 413 -6.88 1.36 -15.08
C LYS A 413 -8.34 1.53 -14.65
N VAL A 414 -9.26 0.95 -15.41
CA VAL A 414 -10.72 1.12 -15.17
C VAL A 414 -11.15 0.49 -13.84
N SER A 415 -10.58 -0.66 -13.48
CA SER A 415 -10.88 -1.31 -12.19
C SER A 415 -10.36 -0.50 -11.01
N CYS A 416 -9.14 0.02 -11.09
CA CYS A 416 -8.56 0.85 -10.05
C CYS A 416 -9.32 2.18 -9.89
N GLU A 417 -9.67 2.84 -11.00
CA GLU A 417 -10.49 4.06 -10.98
C GLU A 417 -11.84 3.81 -10.32
N LYS A 418 -12.54 2.72 -10.66
CA LYS A 418 -13.79 2.35 -9.99
C LYS A 418 -13.62 2.09 -8.50
N ALA A 419 -12.55 1.38 -8.12
CA ALA A 419 -12.27 1.08 -6.72
C ALA A 419 -11.98 2.35 -5.92
N LEU A 420 -11.23 3.30 -6.49
CA LEU A 420 -10.95 4.61 -5.90
C LEU A 420 -12.20 5.50 -5.86
N ASP A 421 -12.98 5.54 -6.94
CA ASP A 421 -14.24 6.30 -7.01
C ASP A 421 -15.22 5.84 -5.94
N TRP A 422 -15.28 4.53 -5.66
CA TRP A 422 -16.13 4.00 -4.58
C TRP A 422 -15.67 4.49 -3.21
N LEU A 423 -14.36 4.53 -2.95
CA LEU A 423 -13.80 5.07 -1.70
C LEU A 423 -14.18 6.55 -1.56
N LEU A 424 -13.93 7.35 -2.60
CA LEU A 424 -14.29 8.76 -2.63
C LEU A 424 -15.80 8.96 -2.41
N LYS A 425 -16.65 8.10 -2.97
CA LYS A 425 -18.10 8.12 -2.76
C LYS A 425 -18.55 7.77 -1.36
N ARG A 426 -17.89 6.81 -0.71
CA ARG A 426 -18.14 6.49 0.70
C ARG A 426 -17.91 7.70 1.58
N ASP A 427 -16.94 8.53 1.21
CA ASP A 427 -16.60 9.77 1.90
C ASP A 427 -17.60 10.92 1.62
N PHE A 428 -18.61 10.73 0.77
CA PHE A 428 -19.68 11.72 0.49
C PHE A 428 -21.01 11.44 1.21
N ASN A 429 -21.02 10.65 2.28
CA ASN A 429 -22.26 10.27 2.99
C ASN A 429 -22.91 11.42 3.81
N ASN A 430 -22.51 12.67 3.61
CA ASN A 430 -23.02 13.84 4.35
C ASN A 430 -22.86 13.72 5.88
N ASN A 431 -21.94 12.89 6.39
CA ASN A 431 -21.77 12.68 7.83
C ASN A 431 -21.10 13.87 8.56
N GLY A 432 -20.57 14.87 7.83
CA GLY A 432 -19.96 16.06 8.38
C GLY A 432 -18.64 15.82 9.14
N LEU A 433 -17.94 14.71 8.83
CA LEU A 433 -16.65 14.40 9.45
C LEU A 433 -15.53 15.28 8.87
N VAL A 434 -14.55 15.60 9.71
CA VAL A 434 -13.32 16.28 9.27
C VAL A 434 -12.37 15.27 8.62
N GLU A 435 -12.12 15.41 7.33
CA GLU A 435 -11.34 14.45 6.54
C GLU A 435 -9.87 14.83 6.35
N MET A 436 -9.61 16.15 6.33
CA MET A 436 -8.28 16.70 6.11
C MET A 436 -8.11 17.97 6.92
N LEU A 437 -6.89 18.17 7.41
CA LEU A 437 -6.46 19.36 8.13
C LEU A 437 -4.94 19.51 7.94
N ASN A 438 -4.44 20.72 8.08
CA ASN A 438 -3.01 21.02 8.05
C ASN A 438 -2.53 21.46 9.45
N ASP A 439 -1.21 21.57 9.61
CA ASP A 439 -0.61 21.91 10.89
C ASP A 439 -1.04 23.30 11.39
N LYS A 440 -1.26 24.26 10.47
CA LYS A 440 -1.68 25.61 10.84
C LYS A 440 -3.11 25.65 11.42
N PHE A 441 -4.01 24.81 10.91
CA PHE A 441 -5.35 24.66 11.50
C PHE A 441 -5.27 24.08 12.91
N LEU A 442 -4.40 23.09 13.14
CA LEU A 442 -4.20 22.51 14.48
C LEU A 442 -3.66 23.52 15.48
N GLU A 443 -2.71 24.37 15.04
CA GLU A 443 -2.15 25.46 15.85
C GLU A 443 -3.26 26.42 16.31
N ILE A 444 -4.11 26.88 15.39
CA ILE A 444 -5.23 27.79 15.71
C ILE A 444 -6.26 27.10 16.61
N ALA A 445 -6.60 25.85 16.30
CA ALA A 445 -7.58 25.06 17.04
C ALA A 445 -7.13 24.72 18.47
N GLY A 446 -5.82 24.56 18.70
CA GLY A 446 -5.26 24.24 20.02
C GLY A 446 -5.71 22.88 20.59
N LYS A 447 -6.08 21.93 19.72
CA LYS A 447 -6.57 20.58 20.06
C LYS A 447 -5.78 19.50 19.28
N PRO A 448 -5.58 18.29 19.84
CA PRO A 448 -4.83 17.23 19.16
C PRO A 448 -5.55 16.73 17.91
N LYS A 449 -4.80 16.30 16.90
CA LYS A 449 -5.31 15.86 15.59
C LYS A 449 -6.37 14.76 15.73
N GLU A 450 -6.17 13.82 16.64
CA GLU A 450 -7.05 12.67 16.88
C GLU A 450 -8.42 13.06 17.45
N SER A 451 -8.51 14.25 18.06
CA SER A 451 -9.79 14.81 18.55
C SER A 451 -10.60 15.51 17.46
N ILE A 452 -10.00 15.78 16.30
CA ILE A 452 -10.63 16.50 15.19
C ILE A 452 -10.83 15.58 13.99
N LEU A 453 -9.78 14.88 13.55
CA LEU A 453 -9.81 14.05 12.36
C LEU A 453 -10.80 12.89 12.53
N ASN A 454 -11.62 12.65 11.51
CA ASN A 454 -12.69 11.65 11.49
C ASN A 454 -13.75 11.85 12.59
N LYS A 455 -13.84 13.05 13.18
CA LYS A 455 -14.92 13.45 14.09
C LYS A 455 -15.87 14.41 13.40
N TRP A 456 -17.12 14.43 13.86
CA TRP A 456 -18.08 15.40 13.37
C TRP A 456 -17.58 16.79 13.74
N CYS A 457 -17.52 17.73 12.80
CA CYS A 457 -16.80 19.01 13.00
C CYS A 457 -17.24 19.79 14.24
N TRP A 458 -18.47 19.65 14.72
CA TRP A 458 -18.94 20.33 15.93
C TRP A 458 -18.71 19.58 17.24
N GLU A 459 -18.23 18.34 17.23
CA GLU A 459 -17.77 17.66 18.44
C GLU A 459 -16.55 18.37 19.08
N PRO A 460 -15.44 18.60 18.34
CA PRO A 460 -14.30 19.33 18.90
C PRO A 460 -14.56 20.82 19.05
N PHE A 461 -15.53 21.41 18.35
CA PHE A 461 -15.81 22.86 18.34
C PHE A 461 -17.23 23.20 18.82
N ALA A 462 -17.72 22.48 19.84
CA ALA A 462 -19.07 22.65 20.36
C ALA A 462 -19.33 24.07 20.87
N GLU A 463 -18.30 24.75 21.39
CA GLU A 463 -18.35 26.10 21.94
C GLU A 463 -18.75 27.18 20.93
N VAL A 464 -18.51 26.95 19.63
CA VAL A 464 -18.83 27.89 18.55
C VAL A 464 -19.94 27.39 17.63
N LYS A 465 -20.47 26.19 17.88
CA LYS A 465 -21.44 25.50 17.04
C LYS A 465 -22.68 26.34 16.77
N ASP A 466 -23.30 26.90 17.81
CA ASP A 466 -24.59 27.58 17.66
C ASP A 466 -24.49 28.87 16.82
N PHE A 467 -23.30 29.46 16.74
CA PHE A 467 -23.05 30.65 15.94
C PHE A 467 -22.83 30.33 14.45
N TYR A 468 -22.20 29.19 14.13
CA TYR A 468 -21.69 28.94 12.77
C TYR A 468 -22.24 27.68 12.08
N GLN A 469 -22.95 26.79 12.79
CA GLN A 469 -23.53 25.57 12.18
C GLN A 469 -24.52 25.87 11.06
N ASN A 470 -25.33 26.91 11.21
CA ASN A 470 -26.31 27.30 10.20
C ASN A 470 -25.62 27.88 8.96
N ALA A 471 -24.53 28.62 9.14
CA ALA A 471 -23.72 29.11 8.02
C ALA A 471 -23.10 27.95 7.23
N LEU A 472 -22.53 26.96 7.92
CA LEU A 472 -21.98 25.75 7.29
C LEU A 472 -23.06 24.96 6.54
N LYS A 473 -24.23 24.76 7.17
CA LYS A 473 -25.38 24.08 6.57
C LYS A 473 -25.87 24.81 5.31
N ASN A 474 -26.00 26.13 5.36
CA ASN A 474 -26.40 26.93 4.20
C ASN A 474 -25.41 26.79 3.04
N VAL A 475 -24.10 26.75 3.31
CA VAL A 475 -23.07 26.52 2.28
C VAL A 475 -23.24 25.12 1.67
N ALA A 476 -23.50 24.10 2.50
CA ALA A 476 -23.73 22.72 2.05
C ALA A 476 -24.98 22.59 1.15
N GLU A 477 -26.05 23.33 1.45
CA GLU A 477 -27.32 23.26 0.74
C GLU A 477 -27.34 24.13 -0.52
N THR A 478 -26.72 25.30 -0.49
CA THR A 478 -26.85 26.32 -1.55
C THR A 478 -25.61 26.44 -2.43
N GLY A 479 -24.44 26.06 -1.93
CA GLY A 479 -23.16 26.24 -2.63
C GLY A 479 -22.70 27.69 -2.72
N ILE A 480 -23.27 28.59 -1.91
CA ILE A 480 -22.82 29.98 -1.74
C ILE A 480 -21.83 30.01 -0.57
N ALA A 481 -20.62 30.51 -0.80
CA ALA A 481 -19.59 30.60 0.23
C ALA A 481 -19.99 31.55 1.37
N TYR A 482 -19.59 31.22 2.60
CA TYR A 482 -19.77 32.09 3.77
C TYR A 482 -18.43 32.68 4.19
N HIS A 483 -18.43 33.97 4.52
CA HIS A 483 -17.26 34.72 4.93
C HIS A 483 -17.52 35.40 6.27
N ALA A 484 -16.56 35.29 7.19
CA ALA A 484 -16.53 36.01 8.45
C ALA A 484 -15.16 36.69 8.60
N ASP A 485 -15.16 37.98 8.90
CA ASP A 485 -13.94 38.79 8.96
C ASP A 485 -13.70 39.30 10.38
N GLU A 486 -12.51 39.00 10.91
CA GLU A 486 -12.04 39.38 12.25
C GLU A 486 -13.09 39.19 13.36
N VAL A 487 -13.87 38.10 13.30
CA VAL A 487 -14.89 37.81 14.29
C VAL A 487 -14.25 37.33 15.58
N GLN A 488 -14.74 37.85 16.71
CA GLN A 488 -14.33 37.41 18.03
C GLN A 488 -15.00 36.07 18.34
N MET A 489 -14.21 35.08 18.78
CA MET A 489 -14.72 33.79 19.23
C MET A 489 -13.94 33.28 20.44
N THR A 490 -14.61 32.50 21.27
CA THR A 490 -14.00 31.78 22.38
C THR A 490 -13.79 30.34 21.96
N LEU A 491 -12.54 29.88 21.95
CA LEU A 491 -12.18 28.48 21.70
C LEU A 491 -11.64 27.82 22.98
N LEU A 492 -11.97 26.54 23.19
CA LEU A 492 -11.38 25.73 24.25
C LEU A 492 -10.06 25.12 23.75
N ARG A 493 -8.94 25.82 23.98
CA ARG A 493 -7.58 25.46 23.55
C ARG A 493 -6.75 25.04 24.74
N HIS A 494 -6.01 23.93 24.63
CA HIS A 494 -5.15 23.43 25.72
C HIS A 494 -5.85 23.33 27.10
N GLY A 495 -7.15 23.02 27.10
CA GLY A 495 -7.97 22.91 28.31
C GLY A 495 -8.41 24.25 28.93
N LYS A 496 -8.23 25.39 28.25
CA LYS A 496 -8.65 26.72 28.71
C LYS A 496 -9.48 27.43 27.64
N ALA A 497 -10.43 28.25 28.09
CA ALA A 497 -11.15 29.16 27.19
C ALA A 497 -10.21 30.31 26.80
N ASP A 498 -10.03 30.49 25.50
CA ASP A 498 -9.14 31.49 24.91
C ASP A 498 -9.92 32.35 23.92
N GLU A 499 -9.76 33.66 24.01
CA GLU A 499 -10.47 34.62 23.19
C GLU A 499 -9.60 35.02 22.00
N ILE A 500 -10.08 34.73 20.80
CA ILE A 500 -9.36 34.99 19.56
C ILE A 500 -10.20 35.77 18.57
N PHE A 501 -9.52 36.45 17.66
CA PHE A 501 -10.13 37.06 16.49
C PHE A 501 -9.72 36.26 15.26
N VAL A 502 -10.69 35.82 14.46
CA VAL A 502 -10.41 35.03 13.26
C VAL A 502 -11.13 35.56 12.04
N THR A 503 -10.46 35.47 10.89
CA THR A 503 -11.07 35.61 9.58
C THR A 503 -11.17 34.22 8.98
N PHE A 504 -12.38 33.78 8.59
CA PHE A 504 -12.55 32.46 8.01
C PHE A 504 -13.59 32.40 6.90
N VAL A 505 -13.46 31.36 6.07
CA VAL A 505 -14.32 31.10 4.92
C VAL A 505 -14.76 29.64 4.93
N TYR A 506 -16.05 29.42 4.70
CA TYR A 506 -16.60 28.12 4.29
C TYR A 506 -16.80 28.13 2.78
N ALA A 507 -15.96 27.40 2.06
CA ALA A 507 -15.97 27.33 0.61
C ALA A 507 -16.47 25.95 0.13
N PRO A 508 -17.55 25.87 -0.67
CA PRO A 508 -18.05 24.61 -1.19
C PRO A 508 -17.13 24.08 -2.29
N ILE A 509 -16.77 22.81 -2.19
CA ILE A 509 -16.06 22.06 -3.22
C ILE A 509 -17.10 21.25 -3.98
N LYS A 510 -17.05 21.29 -5.32
CA LYS A 510 -18.00 20.57 -6.19
C LYS A 510 -17.33 19.36 -6.84
N ASP A 511 -18.10 18.30 -7.06
CA ASP A 511 -17.68 17.13 -7.83
C ASP A 511 -17.70 17.39 -9.36
N SER A 512 -17.32 16.38 -10.15
CA SER A 512 -17.33 16.45 -11.62
C SER A 512 -18.73 16.64 -12.23
N ASN A 513 -19.80 16.39 -11.47
CA ASN A 513 -21.18 16.57 -11.89
C ASN A 513 -21.74 17.94 -11.47
N GLY A 514 -20.95 18.76 -10.77
CA GLY A 514 -21.34 20.08 -10.28
C GLY A 514 -22.09 20.07 -8.94
N ASN A 515 -22.24 18.91 -8.30
CA ASN A 515 -22.86 18.79 -6.97
C ASN A 515 -21.85 19.17 -5.89
N ILE A 516 -22.32 19.77 -4.80
CA ILE A 516 -21.46 20.09 -3.65
C ILE A 516 -21.06 18.77 -2.99
N SER A 517 -19.75 18.55 -2.90
CA SER A 517 -19.16 17.30 -2.40
C SER A 517 -18.49 17.48 -1.04
N LYS A 518 -17.86 18.63 -0.78
CA LYS A 518 -17.18 18.95 0.49
C LYS A 518 -17.27 20.45 0.81
N ILE A 519 -16.90 20.83 2.02
CA ILE A 519 -16.68 22.24 2.39
C ILE A 519 -15.25 22.40 2.90
N ALA A 520 -14.48 23.28 2.27
CA ALA A 520 -13.19 23.72 2.78
C ALA A 520 -13.41 24.83 3.82
N VAL A 521 -12.76 24.69 4.98
CA VAL A 521 -12.68 25.74 6.00
C VAL A 521 -11.28 26.33 5.95
N TRP A 522 -11.18 27.61 5.60
CA TRP A 522 -9.94 28.37 5.70
C TRP A 522 -10.06 29.33 6.86
N VAL A 523 -9.13 29.28 7.81
CA VAL A 523 -9.12 30.14 8.99
C VAL A 523 -7.76 30.80 9.13
N LEU A 524 -7.79 32.10 9.44
CA LEU A 524 -6.64 32.91 9.80
C LEU A 524 -6.91 33.49 11.18
N GLU A 525 -5.94 33.40 12.09
CA GLU A 525 -6.01 34.05 13.39
C GLU A 525 -5.39 35.46 13.30
N ASN A 526 -6.21 36.47 13.58
CA ASN A 526 -5.87 37.89 13.50
C ASN A 526 -5.80 38.54 14.91
N THR A 527 -5.74 37.72 15.97
CA THR A 527 -5.82 38.15 17.37
C THR A 527 -4.81 39.24 17.72
N THR A 528 -3.54 39.06 17.34
CA THR A 528 -2.48 40.04 17.63
C THR A 528 -2.74 41.36 16.92
N GLN A 529 -3.10 41.32 15.64
CA GLN A 529 -3.35 42.50 14.81
C GLN A 529 -4.53 43.33 15.35
N VAL A 530 -5.61 42.66 15.76
CA VAL A 530 -6.77 43.33 16.35
C VAL A 530 -6.40 43.98 17.70
N HIS A 531 -5.64 43.29 18.56
CA HIS A 531 -5.21 43.84 19.84
C HIS A 531 -4.26 45.02 19.70
N GLU A 532 -3.30 44.96 18.77
CA GLU A 532 -2.37 46.06 18.50
C GLU A 532 -3.12 47.29 18.00
N ARG A 533 -4.06 47.11 17.07
CA ARG A 533 -4.92 48.20 16.58
C ARG A 533 -5.73 48.82 17.71
N LYS A 534 -6.35 48.00 18.59
CA LYS A 534 -7.07 48.50 19.78
C LYS A 534 -6.17 49.29 20.73
N LYS A 535 -4.94 48.83 20.99
CA LYS A 535 -3.97 49.55 21.84
C LYS A 535 -3.59 50.91 21.26
N VAL A 536 -3.39 50.98 19.95
CA VAL A 536 -3.09 52.25 19.25
C VAL A 536 -4.29 53.20 19.36
N ASP A 537 -5.51 52.70 19.13
CA ASP A 537 -6.72 53.51 19.25
C ASP A 537 -6.94 54.04 20.68
N GLU A 538 -6.70 53.20 21.70
CA GLU A 538 -6.76 53.60 23.10
C GLU A 538 -5.68 54.63 23.46
N ALA A 539 -4.45 54.45 22.99
CA ALA A 539 -3.36 55.39 23.20
C ALA A 539 -3.64 56.75 22.55
N ASN A 540 -4.17 56.75 21.32
CA ASN A 540 -4.57 57.98 20.63
C ASN A 540 -5.67 58.73 21.38
N ARG A 541 -6.71 58.02 21.87
CA ARG A 541 -7.78 58.62 22.67
C ARG A 541 -7.26 59.17 24.01
N ALA A 542 -6.33 58.48 24.66
CA ALA A 542 -5.71 58.97 25.89
C ALA A 542 -4.89 60.24 25.63
N LEU A 543 -4.11 60.27 24.56
CA LEU A 543 -3.32 61.44 24.15
C LEU A 543 -4.22 62.65 23.84
N GLU A 544 -5.32 62.45 23.10
CA GLU A 544 -6.30 63.50 22.82
C GLU A 544 -6.88 64.08 24.10
N LYS A 545 -7.29 63.22 25.05
CA LYS A 545 -7.85 63.65 26.33
C LYS A 545 -6.85 64.43 27.19
N ASP A 546 -5.59 64.00 27.21
CA ASP A 546 -4.53 64.70 27.96
C ASP A 546 -4.20 66.05 27.33
N ARG A 547 -4.15 66.13 26.00
CA ARG A 547 -3.97 67.40 25.28
C ARG A 547 -5.10 68.38 25.59
N ASP A 548 -6.35 67.92 25.55
CA ASP A 548 -7.51 68.76 25.83
C ASP A 548 -7.49 69.25 27.29
N ARG A 549 -7.10 68.40 28.23
CA ARG A 549 -6.95 68.75 29.64
C ARG A 549 -5.84 69.77 29.89
N LEU A 550 -4.68 69.62 29.25
CA LEU A 550 -3.58 70.59 29.33
C LEU A 550 -3.98 71.95 28.76
N ASN A 551 -4.65 71.95 27.60
CA ASN A 551 -5.17 73.17 26.99
C ASN A 551 -6.22 73.84 27.91
N GLU A 552 -7.09 73.06 28.54
CA GLU A 552 -8.07 73.58 29.51
C GLU A 552 -7.39 74.23 30.72
N PHE A 553 -6.38 73.57 31.31
CA PHE A 553 -5.60 74.14 32.42
C PHE A 553 -4.90 75.44 32.00
N PHE A 554 -4.24 75.44 30.83
CA PHE A 554 -3.57 76.62 30.29
C PHE A 554 -4.55 77.79 30.13
N MET A 555 -5.70 77.55 29.48
CA MET A 555 -6.71 78.58 29.20
C MET A 555 -7.47 79.08 30.43
N LYS A 556 -7.59 78.27 31.50
CA LYS A 556 -8.27 78.65 32.75
C LYS A 556 -7.33 79.15 33.85
N ALA A 557 -6.01 79.10 33.66
CA ALA A 557 -5.07 79.55 34.66
C ALA A 557 -5.26 81.04 34.98
N PRO A 558 -5.30 81.43 36.28
CA PRO A 558 -5.48 82.83 36.69
C PRO A 558 -4.22 83.69 36.47
N ALA A 559 -3.05 83.06 36.36
CA ALA A 559 -1.80 83.72 36.01
C ALA A 559 -1.73 83.96 34.49
N GLY A 560 -1.09 85.06 34.06
CA GLY A 560 -0.80 85.26 32.65
C GLY A 560 0.28 84.30 32.19
N ILE A 561 -0.07 83.37 31.30
CA ILE A 561 0.87 82.40 30.73
C ILE A 561 0.93 82.62 29.22
N CYS A 562 2.14 82.70 28.68
CA CYS A 562 2.42 82.66 27.26
C CYS A 562 3.49 81.59 26.96
N LEU A 563 3.45 81.05 25.75
CA LEU A 563 4.50 80.22 25.19
C LEU A 563 5.07 80.95 23.98
N TRP A 564 6.40 81.07 23.95
CA TRP A 564 7.13 81.64 22.83
C TRP A 564 7.94 80.56 22.12
N THR A 565 8.02 80.69 20.80
CA THR A 565 8.77 79.75 19.95
C THR A 565 9.74 80.46 19.02
N GLY A 566 10.92 79.83 18.88
CA GLY A 566 12.02 80.30 18.04
C GLY A 566 12.82 81.48 18.63
N PRO A 567 13.95 81.84 18.00
CA PRO A 567 14.86 82.88 18.48
C PRO A 567 14.26 84.30 18.46
N ASN A 568 13.16 84.51 17.72
CA ASN A 568 12.44 85.79 17.70
C ASN A 568 11.34 85.88 18.75
N LEU A 569 11.20 84.86 19.61
CA LEU A 569 10.20 84.75 20.68
C LEU A 569 8.79 85.05 20.17
N VAL A 570 8.35 84.27 19.18
CA VAL A 570 7.02 84.44 18.56
C VAL A 570 5.96 83.86 19.49
N TYR A 571 4.91 84.61 19.80
CA TYR A 571 3.80 84.12 20.65
C TYR A 571 3.09 82.94 19.98
N GLU A 572 3.33 81.72 20.45
CA GLU A 572 2.69 80.50 19.95
C GLU A 572 1.35 80.25 20.65
N MET A 573 1.32 80.44 21.97
CA MET A 573 0.11 80.33 22.78
C MET A 573 0.09 81.41 23.85
N ILE A 574 -1.09 81.94 24.17
CA ILE A 574 -1.32 82.83 25.30
C ILE A 574 -2.65 82.43 25.95
N ASN A 575 -2.72 82.51 27.27
CA ASN A 575 -4.00 82.32 27.94
C ASN A 575 -4.76 83.66 28.07
N PRO A 576 -6.06 83.63 28.39
CA PRO A 576 -6.88 84.84 28.53
C PRO A 576 -6.35 85.81 29.59
N ALA A 577 -5.72 85.32 30.66
CA ALA A 577 -5.10 86.17 31.68
C ALA A 577 -3.92 86.97 31.11
N TYR A 578 -3.06 86.34 30.30
CA TYR A 578 -1.96 87.02 29.60
C TYR A 578 -2.49 88.04 28.59
N GLN A 579 -3.50 87.66 27.80
CA GLN A 579 -4.13 88.58 26.84
C GLN A 579 -4.70 89.82 27.53
N LYS A 580 -5.25 89.71 28.75
CA LYS A 580 -5.75 90.87 29.52
C LYS A 580 -4.66 91.85 29.93
N ILE A 581 -3.42 91.38 30.17
CA ILE A 581 -2.29 92.27 30.46
C ILE A 581 -2.12 93.23 29.29
N LEU A 582 -2.16 92.73 28.06
CA LEU A 582 -2.01 93.54 26.84
C LEU A 582 -3.32 93.50 26.00
N ALA A 583 -4.44 93.86 26.64
CA ALA A 583 -5.81 93.62 26.15
C ALA A 583 -6.11 94.19 24.75
N ARG A 584 -5.41 95.25 24.33
CA ARG A 584 -5.65 95.91 23.05
C ARG A 584 -4.58 95.59 22.00
N ARG A 585 -3.81 94.52 22.19
CA ARG A 585 -2.77 94.08 21.26
C ARG A 585 -3.09 92.71 20.68
N ASN A 586 -2.83 92.56 19.38
CA ASN A 586 -2.77 91.25 18.75
C ASN A 586 -1.39 90.66 19.00
N LEU A 587 -1.31 89.56 19.74
CA LEU A 587 -0.05 88.97 20.19
C LEU A 587 0.30 87.69 19.44
N LEU A 588 -0.65 86.75 19.33
CA LEU A 588 -0.44 85.43 18.72
C LEU A 588 0.15 85.52 17.31
N GLY A 589 1.18 84.73 17.05
CA GLY A 589 1.91 84.67 15.78
C GLY A 589 2.88 85.83 15.52
N ARG A 590 3.00 86.81 16.42
CA ARG A 590 3.94 87.93 16.29
C ARG A 590 5.19 87.75 17.16
N PRO A 591 6.38 88.14 16.69
CA PRO A 591 7.57 88.30 17.52
C PRO A 591 7.32 89.25 18.71
N ILE A 592 7.91 88.96 19.87
CA ILE A 592 7.69 89.78 21.08
C ILE A 592 8.03 91.26 20.87
N LEU A 593 9.11 91.56 20.15
CA LEU A 593 9.56 92.93 19.88
C LEU A 593 8.70 93.67 18.85
N GLU A 594 7.90 92.95 18.06
CA GLU A 594 6.90 93.55 17.17
C GLU A 594 5.58 93.76 17.90
N ALA A 595 5.17 92.83 18.75
CA ALA A 595 3.94 92.93 19.53
C ALA A 595 4.07 93.94 20.69
N VAL A 596 5.28 94.08 21.26
CA VAL A 596 5.60 94.96 22.38
C VAL A 596 6.92 95.71 22.10
N PRO A 597 6.91 96.68 21.15
CA PRO A 597 8.11 97.42 20.75
C PRO A 597 8.77 98.20 21.89
N GLU A 598 8.04 98.50 22.96
CA GLU A 598 8.54 99.16 24.17
C GLU A 598 9.60 98.33 24.91
N LEU A 599 9.66 97.02 24.66
CA LEU A 599 10.70 96.14 25.21
C LEU A 599 12.01 96.22 24.45
N LYS A 600 12.07 96.91 23.31
CA LYS A 600 13.30 97.03 22.51
C LYS A 600 14.37 97.79 23.29
N GLY A 601 15.46 97.09 23.63
CA GLY A 601 16.54 97.62 24.47
C GLY A 601 16.29 97.52 25.98
N ALA A 602 15.19 96.88 26.41
CA ALA A 602 14.98 96.53 27.81
C ALA A 602 15.90 95.34 28.19
N PRO A 603 16.62 95.40 29.34
CA PRO A 603 17.46 94.29 29.82
C PRO A 603 16.72 92.95 29.96
N LEU A 604 15.39 93.01 30.05
CA LEU A 604 14.49 91.87 30.09
C LEU A 604 14.61 90.97 28.85
N ILE A 605 14.74 91.55 27.65
CA ILE A 605 14.77 90.77 26.39
C ILE A 605 16.05 89.95 26.28
N ASP A 606 17.18 90.53 26.69
CA ASP A 606 18.46 89.81 26.70
C ASP A 606 18.40 88.61 27.66
N SER A 607 17.75 88.79 28.81
CA SER A 607 17.56 87.71 29.80
C SER A 607 16.63 86.60 29.28
N MET A 608 15.58 86.95 28.53
CA MET A 608 14.68 85.99 27.88
C MET A 608 15.39 85.19 26.77
N LEU A 609 16.23 85.85 25.96
CA LEU A 609 17.02 85.19 24.92
C LEU A 609 18.12 84.31 25.52
N ASP A 610 18.76 84.74 26.61
CA ASP A 610 19.71 83.91 27.35
C ASP A 610 19.05 82.65 27.91
N THR A 611 17.85 82.78 28.49
CA THR A 611 17.04 81.64 28.94
C THR A 611 16.73 80.68 27.78
N TYR A 612 16.37 81.19 26.62
CA TYR A 612 16.10 80.38 25.42
C TYR A 612 17.34 79.65 24.89
N HIS A 613 18.50 80.32 24.86
CA HIS A 613 19.73 79.77 24.30
C HIS A 613 20.49 78.84 25.26
N ASN A 614 20.52 79.18 26.55
CA ASN A 614 21.36 78.54 27.55
C ASN A 614 20.57 77.72 28.58
N GLY A 615 19.22 77.79 28.56
CA GLY A 615 18.35 77.00 29.43
C GLY A 615 18.40 77.38 30.91
N THR A 616 18.97 78.53 31.26
CA THR A 616 19.06 79.00 32.65
C THR A 616 17.76 79.72 33.03
N PRO A 617 17.00 79.26 34.03
CA PRO A 617 15.75 79.91 34.44
C PRO A 617 16.00 81.35 34.91
N PHE A 618 15.09 82.26 34.54
CA PHE A 618 15.15 83.67 34.92
C PHE A 618 13.88 84.05 35.68
N GLU A 619 14.03 84.25 36.99
CA GLU A 619 12.95 84.64 37.90
C GLU A 619 13.17 86.09 38.36
N VAL A 620 12.12 86.89 38.31
CA VAL A 620 12.12 88.26 38.81
C VAL A 620 10.84 88.56 39.58
N HIS A 621 10.99 89.35 40.63
CA HIS A 621 9.87 89.84 41.43
C HIS A 621 9.71 91.34 41.21
N GLU A 622 8.47 91.74 40.91
CA GLU A 622 8.08 93.15 40.75
C GLU A 622 8.98 93.93 39.78
N LEU A 623 9.36 93.31 38.66
CA LEU A 623 10.14 93.98 37.63
C LEU A 623 9.32 95.11 37.01
N TYR A 624 9.82 96.33 37.15
CA TYR A 624 9.26 97.49 36.48
C TYR A 624 9.47 97.42 34.97
N VAL A 625 8.37 97.43 34.21
CA VAL A 625 8.40 97.44 32.75
C VAL A 625 7.34 98.43 32.24
N PRO A 626 7.73 99.62 31.76
CA PRO A 626 6.79 100.60 31.24
C PRO A 626 6.27 100.15 29.86
N ILE A 627 5.01 99.76 29.79
CA ILE A 627 4.38 99.26 28.56
C ILE A 627 3.05 99.98 28.33
N ALA A 628 2.77 100.38 27.10
CA ALA A 628 1.50 101.00 26.74
C ALA A 628 0.36 99.97 26.59
N ASP A 629 -0.88 100.38 26.87
CA ASP A 629 -2.07 99.52 26.74
C ASP A 629 -2.33 99.08 25.28
N TYR A 630 -1.90 99.87 24.30
CA TYR A 630 -2.03 99.62 22.86
C TYR A 630 -0.80 100.11 22.11
N GLU A 631 -0.58 99.59 20.90
CA GLU A 631 0.58 99.89 20.07
C GLU A 631 0.67 101.40 19.74
N GLY A 632 1.76 102.06 20.15
CA GLY A 632 2.00 103.49 19.94
C GLY A 632 1.35 104.45 20.96
N GLY A 633 0.73 103.94 22.03
CA GLY A 633 0.17 104.76 23.12
C GLY A 633 1.20 105.24 24.16
N PRO A 634 0.81 106.09 25.12
CA PRO A 634 1.67 106.45 26.26
C PRO A 634 1.90 105.22 27.15
N THR A 635 3.14 105.02 27.60
CA THR A 635 3.50 103.94 28.52
C THR A 635 2.87 104.17 29.90
N VAL A 636 2.42 103.09 30.53
CA VAL A 636 1.99 103.10 31.94
C VAL A 636 2.94 102.23 32.75
N ASP A 637 3.16 102.64 34.00
CA ASP A 637 4.00 101.93 34.95
C ASP A 637 3.37 100.59 35.30
N ARG A 638 4.08 99.50 35.02
CA ARG A 638 3.64 98.13 35.30
C ARG A 638 4.77 97.36 35.95
N TYR A 639 4.42 96.49 36.89
CA TYR A 639 5.35 95.66 37.63
C TYR A 639 4.97 94.20 37.41
N PHE A 640 5.94 93.37 37.05
CA PHE A 640 5.71 91.99 36.67
C PHE A 640 6.54 91.05 37.54
N THR A 641 5.88 90.02 38.05
CA THR A 641 6.54 88.87 38.66
C THR A 641 6.38 87.70 37.70
N PHE A 642 7.50 87.10 37.29
CA PHE A 642 7.51 85.89 36.46
C PHE A 642 8.67 85.00 36.87
N ASN A 643 8.45 83.70 36.68
CA ASN A 643 9.30 82.60 37.09
C ASN A 643 9.65 81.72 35.89
#